data_AF-T0R8C9-F1
#
_entry.id   AF-T0R8C9-F1
#
_cell.length_a   1.000
_cell.length_b   1.000
_cell.length_c   1.000
_cell.angle_alpha   90.00
_cell.angle_beta   90.00
_cell.angle_gamma   90.00
#
_symmetry.space_group_name_H-M   'P 1'
#
loop_
_entity.id
_entity.type
_entity.pdbx_description
1 polymer ?
#
loop_
_entity_poly.entity_id
_entity_poly.type
_entity_poly.pdbx_seq_one_letter_code
_entity_poly.pdbx_strand_id
1 'polypeptide(L)'
;MHIAVTYLQTTITSARLTSGCRYALVLNLVDLEGPRSPKPPAMIRAIEAFKTLAARPTHKHRRIACELKPINHKLLWEKLGRKDKYLVDVLLATGAYDVVLVSFKKERDYDAELPYDSGNEDDWDYDKPRYKYINTIARFNEHPACPLPAAMRLMLATRGAHAFPETTGPLERISIPATSVLFWPKKYRAEINGVHSALKMLQDAIKDPAADLLGYASVRDLAQSTVAVFGCGDLEHPIPTIEPILELLVFDTEPVTTTYVTTNGFLRDAVTITPNTPLDVVAPVVHSLLSTFGWMLLADAMMGLIQRWICSVTGPLLQLLSSLAGISTQPVCAAVRQPCFGEFLKAAWSTLVHHRRLKLRCTGASACTALLCDLLLLGAHVERSIPEDPSDNWLGAHLPPTLLSVVDDYIRPRRSALVAVQRMYGDDTMALLAYLSQALPNVAASRPEMQLAPFADALLATFDALPAPSRPTAYSIRYMTDTTSLRRVMSPQSFASLLVVLDTTCRCTAEFLSLLWRRWGLSTGFVYAFVKMPVSSSLQALVTAHFVDLAPSLARFQDQFCDLAQGQSAEKRIVVLSRIEPTKNALVLLATLAPDAILAFTTAWLAALPTTVDATLYRLYPVATYMVDQLGRRHGSARLTSECLGRLRAARAPIALGPAHEMTDMAIDPEHCVECCDVAAFLQDGARSYLPLRTDAWDLCKAVRKCLAAHSDVLLEAKCSNRDLDGVLKLPPPAGISVAEYTRTQNDQAHLARCIARLGVIPVDATSPAAKRPRHA
;
A
#
# COMPACT_ATOMS: atom_id res chain seq x y z
N MET A 1 -61.29 6.42 -44.46
CA MET A 1 -60.51 5.37 -43.76
C MET A 1 -59.38 6.05 -43.03
N HIS A 2 -59.36 6.00 -41.69
CA HIS A 2 -58.25 6.53 -40.90
C HIS A 2 -57.31 5.37 -40.54
N ILE A 3 -56.07 5.43 -41.02
CA ILE A 3 -55.07 4.42 -40.74
C ILE A 3 -54.17 4.96 -39.63
N ALA A 4 -54.13 4.24 -38.50
CA ALA A 4 -53.22 4.50 -37.41
C ALA A 4 -52.27 3.30 -37.28
N VAL A 5 -50.97 3.55 -37.39
CA VAL A 5 -49.94 2.52 -37.18
C VAL A 5 -49.49 2.63 -35.73
N THR A 6 -49.55 1.52 -34.99
CA THR A 6 -49.23 1.48 -33.57
C THR A 6 -48.53 0.17 -33.20
N TYR A 7 -47.82 0.15 -32.08
CA TYR A 7 -47.20 -1.07 -31.57
C TYR A 7 -48.26 -2.10 -31.19
N LEU A 8 -47.91 -3.39 -31.31
CA LEU A 8 -48.83 -4.53 -31.11
C LEU A 8 -49.53 -4.58 -29.74
N GLN A 9 -49.04 -3.80 -28.78
CA GLN A 9 -49.49 -3.77 -27.38
C GLN A 9 -50.24 -2.47 -27.02
N THR A 10 -50.52 -1.61 -28.00
CA THR A 10 -51.25 -0.35 -27.74
C THR A 10 -52.73 -0.65 -27.50
N THR A 11 -53.26 -0.17 -26.37
CA THR A 11 -54.69 -0.26 -26.07
C THR A 11 -55.46 0.75 -26.92
N ILE A 12 -56.32 0.26 -27.80
CA ILE A 12 -57.20 1.09 -28.62
C ILE A 12 -58.50 1.30 -27.83
N THR A 13 -58.82 2.54 -27.50
CA THR A 13 -60.11 2.91 -26.91
C THR A 13 -60.93 3.71 -27.92
N SER A 14 -62.23 3.46 -27.97
CA SER A 14 -63.17 4.21 -28.83
C SER A 14 -64.24 4.85 -27.95
N ALA A 15 -64.58 6.11 -28.25
CA ALA A 15 -65.77 6.72 -27.68
C ALA A 15 -67.04 5.94 -28.05
N ARG A 16 -68.05 5.99 -27.18
CA ARG A 16 -69.35 5.31 -27.35
C ARG A 16 -70.06 5.85 -28.58
N LEU A 17 -70.55 4.96 -29.45
CA LEU A 17 -71.34 5.32 -30.63
C LEU A 17 -72.80 5.57 -30.23
N THR A 18 -73.39 6.65 -30.73
CA THR A 18 -74.83 6.95 -30.57
C THR A 18 -75.68 6.41 -31.72
N SER A 19 -75.11 6.15 -32.90
CA SER A 19 -75.68 5.34 -33.98
C SER A 19 -74.61 4.85 -34.98
N GLY A 20 -74.90 3.76 -35.71
CA GLY A 20 -74.02 3.18 -36.75
C GLY A 20 -72.99 2.15 -36.27
N CYS A 21 -72.20 1.60 -37.21
CA CYS A 21 -71.13 0.62 -36.95
C CYS A 21 -69.76 1.20 -37.30
N ARG A 22 -68.74 0.93 -36.47
CA ARG A 22 -67.33 1.19 -36.80
C ARG A 22 -66.59 -0.13 -36.93
N TYR A 23 -65.81 -0.27 -37.99
CA TYR A 23 -64.91 -1.40 -38.21
C TYR A 23 -63.47 -0.93 -37.98
N ALA A 24 -62.74 -1.62 -37.10
CA ALA A 24 -61.31 -1.41 -36.90
C ALA A 24 -60.55 -2.59 -37.51
N LEU A 25 -59.83 -2.35 -38.59
CA LEU A 25 -58.97 -3.35 -39.22
C LEU A 25 -57.58 -3.27 -38.56
N VAL A 26 -57.21 -4.28 -37.78
CA VAL A 26 -55.90 -4.33 -37.11
C VAL A 26 -54.96 -5.20 -37.92
N LEU A 27 -53.96 -4.58 -38.55
CA LEU A 27 -52.92 -5.28 -39.31
C LEU A 27 -51.67 -5.41 -38.44
N ASN A 28 -51.13 -6.64 -38.33
CA ASN A 28 -49.83 -6.87 -37.71
C ASN A 28 -48.73 -6.64 -38.76
N LEU A 29 -48.02 -5.52 -38.65
CA LEU A 29 -46.87 -5.24 -39.50
C LEU A 29 -45.67 -6.05 -39.00
N VAL A 30 -45.19 -6.98 -39.82
CA VAL A 30 -44.03 -7.83 -39.52
C VAL A 30 -42.90 -7.43 -40.47
N ASP A 31 -41.75 -7.07 -39.92
CA ASP A 31 -40.55 -6.78 -40.71
C ASP A 31 -39.94 -8.09 -41.22
N LEU A 32 -39.74 -8.20 -42.54
CA LEU A 32 -39.34 -9.44 -43.22
C LEU A 32 -37.83 -9.54 -43.46
N GLU A 33 -37.07 -8.43 -43.43
CA GLU A 33 -35.65 -8.42 -43.79
C GLU A 33 -34.82 -7.49 -42.89
N GLY A 34 -34.19 -8.06 -41.86
CA GLY A 34 -33.15 -7.39 -41.07
C GLY A 34 -32.83 -8.11 -39.76
N PRO A 35 -31.62 -7.97 -39.19
CA PRO A 35 -31.35 -8.42 -37.83
C PRO A 35 -32.37 -7.74 -36.92
N ARG A 36 -33.21 -8.55 -36.26
CA ARG A 36 -34.31 -8.08 -35.41
C ARG A 36 -33.75 -7.06 -34.43
N SER A 37 -33.92 -5.77 -34.73
CA SER A 37 -33.80 -4.72 -33.73
C SER A 37 -34.69 -5.19 -32.56
N PRO A 38 -34.17 -5.33 -31.33
CA PRO A 38 -34.97 -5.82 -30.23
C PRO A 38 -36.24 -4.99 -30.17
N LYS A 39 -37.41 -5.65 -30.26
CA LYS A 39 -38.70 -4.96 -30.21
C LYS A 39 -38.68 -4.08 -28.97
N PRO A 40 -38.93 -2.76 -29.10
CA PRO A 40 -38.95 -1.89 -27.92
C PRO A 40 -39.95 -2.48 -26.91
N PRO A 41 -39.60 -2.51 -25.61
CA PRO A 41 -40.51 -3.01 -24.60
C PRO A 41 -41.81 -2.21 -24.62
N ALA A 42 -42.93 -2.84 -24.24
CA ALA A 42 -44.21 -2.17 -24.02
C ALA A 42 -43.99 -0.85 -23.27
N MET A 43 -44.64 0.24 -23.68
CA MET A 43 -44.49 1.54 -23.01
C MET A 43 -44.76 1.43 -21.50
N ILE A 44 -45.80 0.69 -21.11
CA ILE A 44 -46.14 0.43 -19.71
C ILE A 44 -45.00 -0.29 -18.97
N ARG A 45 -44.42 -1.34 -19.58
CA ARG A 45 -43.29 -2.07 -18.99
C ARG A 45 -42.05 -1.18 -18.88
N ALA A 46 -41.82 -0.32 -19.87
CA ALA A 46 -40.72 0.64 -19.84
C ALA A 46 -40.93 1.68 -18.71
N ILE A 47 -42.14 2.22 -18.57
CA ILE A 47 -42.52 3.13 -17.48
C ILE A 47 -42.30 2.46 -16.12
N GLU A 48 -42.78 1.22 -15.93
CA GLU A 48 -42.62 0.47 -14.70
C GLU A 48 -41.13 0.18 -14.39
N ALA A 49 -40.35 -0.17 -15.40
CA ALA A 49 -38.91 -0.37 -15.27
C ALA A 49 -38.20 0.92 -14.86
N PHE A 50 -38.50 2.05 -15.50
CA PHE A 50 -37.92 3.36 -15.13
C PHE A 50 -38.41 3.84 -13.76
N LYS A 51 -39.66 3.58 -13.36
CA LYS A 51 -40.12 3.85 -11.97
C LYS A 51 -39.34 3.02 -10.95
N THR A 52 -39.16 1.73 -11.23
CA THR A 52 -38.37 0.82 -10.38
C THR A 52 -36.93 1.27 -10.29
N LEU A 53 -36.34 1.71 -11.42
CA LEU A 53 -35.01 2.31 -11.43
C LEU A 53 -35.00 3.57 -10.57
N ALA A 54 -35.86 4.55 -10.81
CA ALA A 54 -35.92 5.79 -10.04
C ALA A 54 -36.14 5.58 -8.53
N ALA A 55 -36.72 4.45 -8.09
CA ALA A 55 -36.89 4.11 -6.69
C ALA A 55 -35.63 3.50 -6.01
N ARG A 56 -34.62 3.04 -6.75
CA ARG A 56 -33.43 2.37 -6.17
C ARG A 56 -32.57 3.33 -5.35
N PRO A 57 -32.25 3.08 -4.07
CA PRO A 57 -31.61 4.07 -3.20
C PRO A 57 -30.33 4.67 -3.79
N THR A 58 -29.50 3.86 -4.46
CA THR A 58 -28.26 4.30 -5.10
C THR A 58 -28.18 3.90 -6.57
N HIS A 59 -27.59 4.79 -7.36
CA HIS A 59 -27.23 4.55 -8.74
C HIS A 59 -25.77 4.91 -8.95
N LYS A 60 -25.02 4.02 -9.61
CA LYS A 60 -23.68 4.33 -10.10
C LYS A 60 -23.72 5.43 -11.16
N HIS A 61 -24.70 5.38 -12.06
CA HIS A 61 -24.89 6.35 -13.14
C HIS A 61 -26.22 7.07 -12.94
N ARG A 62 -26.13 8.35 -12.57
CA ARG A 62 -27.29 9.13 -12.09
C ARG A 62 -27.81 10.11 -13.14
N ARG A 63 -26.91 10.58 -14.00
CA ARG A 63 -27.17 11.49 -15.12
C ARG A 63 -26.80 10.73 -16.38
N ILE A 64 -27.79 10.34 -17.16
CA ILE A 64 -27.59 9.47 -18.33
C ILE A 64 -27.87 10.30 -19.57
N ALA A 65 -26.94 10.28 -20.53
CA ALA A 65 -27.07 10.98 -21.79
C ALA A 65 -27.23 9.99 -22.95
N CYS A 66 -28.30 10.14 -23.73
CA CYS A 66 -28.53 9.42 -24.97
C CYS A 66 -28.28 10.34 -26.16
N GLU A 67 -27.41 9.93 -27.08
CA GLU A 67 -27.09 10.69 -28.29
C GLU A 67 -28.33 10.93 -29.15
N LEU A 68 -28.48 12.15 -29.69
CA LEU A 68 -29.56 12.48 -30.61
C LEU A 68 -29.16 12.17 -32.06
N LYS A 69 -30.00 11.41 -32.77
CA LYS A 69 -29.82 11.06 -34.18
C LYS A 69 -31.10 11.40 -34.98
N PRO A 70 -31.10 12.43 -35.83
CA PRO A 70 -29.99 13.30 -36.24
C PRO A 70 -29.60 14.35 -35.18
N ILE A 71 -28.43 14.99 -35.36
CA ILE A 71 -27.91 16.01 -34.46
C ILE A 71 -28.87 17.21 -34.39
N ASN A 72 -29.19 17.66 -33.17
CA ASN A 72 -30.17 18.71 -32.92
C ASN A 72 -29.50 19.97 -32.35
N HIS A 73 -28.73 20.70 -33.17
CA HIS A 73 -27.94 21.87 -32.71
C HIS A 73 -28.75 23.00 -32.06
N LYS A 74 -30.06 23.08 -32.35
CA LYS A 74 -30.97 24.09 -31.79
C LYS A 74 -31.69 23.60 -30.52
N LEU A 75 -31.49 22.34 -30.12
CA LEU A 75 -32.12 21.72 -28.93
C LEU A 75 -33.65 21.87 -28.93
N LEU A 76 -34.28 21.60 -30.07
CA LEU A 76 -35.73 21.72 -30.26
C LEU A 76 -36.44 20.38 -30.06
N TRP A 77 -37.43 20.33 -29.17
CA TRP A 77 -38.16 19.10 -28.81
C TRP A 77 -38.95 18.52 -30.00
N GLU A 78 -39.46 19.37 -30.89
CA GLU A 78 -40.15 18.98 -32.11
C GLU A 78 -39.25 18.30 -33.15
N LYS A 79 -37.92 18.39 -32.98
CA LYS A 79 -36.92 17.76 -33.87
C LYS A 79 -36.40 16.41 -33.39
N LEU A 80 -36.96 15.88 -32.29
CA LEU A 80 -36.56 14.56 -31.80
C LEU A 80 -36.93 13.45 -32.80
N GLY A 81 -35.99 12.54 -33.02
CA GLY A 81 -36.25 11.30 -33.76
C GLY A 81 -37.31 10.46 -33.03
N ARG A 82 -37.96 9.53 -33.75
CA ARG A 82 -39.03 8.69 -33.17
C ARG A 82 -38.57 7.92 -31.92
N LYS A 83 -37.34 7.41 -31.90
CA LYS A 83 -36.76 6.67 -30.77
C LYS A 83 -36.53 7.57 -29.56
N ASP A 84 -35.92 8.74 -29.77
CA ASP A 84 -35.62 9.70 -28.72
C ASP A 84 -36.90 10.26 -28.09
N LYS A 85 -37.89 10.58 -28.94
CA LYS A 85 -39.21 11.02 -28.49
C LYS A 85 -39.90 9.94 -27.64
N TYR A 86 -39.88 8.68 -28.06
CA TYR A 86 -40.43 7.57 -27.28
C TYR A 86 -39.77 7.43 -25.90
N LEU A 87 -38.44 7.55 -25.83
CA LEU A 87 -37.71 7.54 -24.56
C LEU A 87 -38.15 8.70 -23.66
N VAL A 88 -38.22 9.92 -24.20
CA VAL A 88 -38.67 11.11 -23.46
C VAL A 88 -40.10 10.92 -22.95
N ASP A 89 -41.03 10.44 -23.78
CA ASP A 89 -42.42 10.21 -23.39
C ASP A 89 -42.52 9.18 -22.25
N VAL A 90 -41.73 8.09 -22.29
CA VAL A 90 -41.66 7.10 -21.21
C VAL A 90 -41.12 7.72 -19.92
N LEU A 91 -40.03 8.48 -19.99
CA LEU A 91 -39.42 9.12 -18.82
C LEU A 91 -40.39 10.12 -18.18
N LEU A 92 -41.06 10.95 -18.98
CA LEU A 92 -42.05 11.92 -18.51
C LEU A 92 -43.27 11.23 -17.90
N ALA A 93 -43.77 10.16 -18.51
CA ALA A 93 -44.91 9.39 -18.01
C ALA A 93 -44.64 8.73 -16.65
N THR A 94 -43.37 8.57 -16.26
CA THR A 94 -43.05 8.09 -14.90
C THR A 94 -43.29 9.16 -13.83
N GLY A 95 -43.20 10.44 -14.17
CA GLY A 95 -43.18 11.57 -13.23
C GLY A 95 -41.92 11.67 -12.36
N ALA A 96 -40.99 10.71 -12.48
CA ALA A 96 -39.87 10.51 -11.56
C ALA A 96 -38.52 11.02 -12.08
N TYR A 97 -38.46 11.51 -13.33
CA TYR A 97 -37.24 12.00 -13.97
C TYR A 97 -37.36 13.48 -14.36
N ASP A 98 -36.24 14.18 -14.29
CA ASP A 98 -36.03 15.42 -15.01
C ASP A 98 -35.39 15.08 -16.36
N VAL A 99 -35.79 15.79 -17.41
CA VAL A 99 -35.39 15.51 -18.80
C VAL A 99 -35.08 16.81 -19.51
N VAL A 100 -33.89 16.90 -20.10
CA VAL A 100 -33.43 18.08 -20.83
C VAL A 100 -32.74 17.68 -22.13
N LEU A 101 -32.80 18.54 -23.15
CA LEU A 101 -31.91 18.45 -24.30
C LEU A 101 -30.64 19.22 -23.98
N VAL A 102 -29.47 18.66 -24.26
CA VAL A 102 -28.18 19.30 -24.01
C VAL A 102 -27.33 19.35 -25.27
N SER A 103 -26.49 20.38 -25.36
CA SER A 103 -25.29 20.38 -26.19
C SER A 103 -24.06 20.43 -25.29
N PHE A 104 -23.04 19.63 -25.59
CA PHE A 104 -21.80 19.59 -24.82
C PHE A 104 -20.81 20.67 -25.29
N LYS A 105 -19.88 21.05 -24.41
CA LYS A 105 -18.82 22.03 -24.72
C LYS A 105 -17.90 21.46 -25.78
N LYS A 106 -17.47 22.32 -26.70
CA LYS A 106 -16.59 22.02 -27.81
C LYS A 106 -15.21 22.57 -27.49
N GLU A 107 -14.20 21.73 -27.48
CA GLU A 107 -12.81 22.07 -27.19
C GLU A 107 -11.91 21.70 -28.38
N ARG A 108 -10.79 22.41 -28.57
CA ARG A 108 -9.81 22.04 -29.60
C ARG A 108 -9.14 20.74 -29.19
N ASP A 109 -9.03 19.82 -30.14
CA ASP A 109 -8.39 18.54 -29.91
C ASP A 109 -6.90 18.63 -30.24
N TYR A 110 -6.09 19.00 -29.24
CA TYR A 110 -4.64 19.13 -29.39
C TYR A 110 -3.92 17.78 -29.57
N ASP A 111 -4.57 16.68 -29.15
CA ASP A 111 -4.00 15.33 -29.20
C ASP A 111 -4.34 14.59 -30.50
N ALA A 112 -5.19 15.17 -31.35
CA ALA A 112 -5.51 14.56 -32.63
C ALA A 112 -4.25 14.58 -33.50
N GLU A 113 -3.59 13.43 -33.61
CA GLU A 113 -2.50 13.24 -34.57
C GLU A 113 -2.95 13.78 -35.93
N LEU A 114 -2.15 14.72 -36.46
CA LEU A 114 -2.33 15.19 -37.83
C LEU A 114 -2.32 13.93 -38.71
N PRO A 115 -3.35 13.68 -39.52
CA PRO A 115 -3.39 12.50 -40.37
C PRO A 115 -2.17 12.58 -41.29
N TYR A 116 -1.14 11.80 -40.98
CA TYR A 116 0.18 11.92 -41.59
C TYR A 116 0.25 11.32 -43.00
N ASP A 117 -0.88 10.92 -43.58
CA ASP A 117 -0.88 9.98 -44.71
C ASP A 117 -2.09 10.14 -45.65
N SER A 118 -2.28 11.33 -46.20
CA SER A 118 -3.00 11.46 -47.46
C SER A 118 -2.14 12.25 -48.43
N GLY A 119 -1.43 11.53 -49.31
CA GLY A 119 -0.57 12.07 -50.38
C GLY A 119 -1.30 12.87 -51.47
N ASN A 120 -2.38 13.58 -51.11
CA ASN A 120 -2.95 14.64 -51.92
C ASN A 120 -2.33 15.96 -51.46
N GLU A 121 -1.22 16.32 -52.09
CA GLU A 121 -0.49 17.58 -51.88
C GLU A 121 -1.26 18.84 -52.35
N ASP A 122 -2.55 18.74 -52.68
CA ASP A 122 -3.33 19.86 -53.24
C ASP A 122 -4.53 20.30 -52.38
N ASP A 123 -4.85 19.62 -51.26
CA ASP A 123 -5.95 20.00 -50.36
C ASP A 123 -5.42 20.58 -49.04
N TRP A 124 -4.83 21.78 -49.13
CA TRP A 124 -4.10 22.45 -48.05
C TRP A 124 -4.98 23.05 -46.92
N ASP A 125 -6.21 22.60 -46.71
CA ASP A 125 -7.06 23.09 -45.59
C ASP A 125 -6.66 22.44 -44.23
N TYR A 126 -5.34 22.28 -44.02
CA TYR A 126 -4.70 21.73 -42.80
C TYR A 126 -4.86 22.62 -41.58
N ASP A 127 -5.41 23.83 -41.73
CA ASP A 127 -5.57 24.82 -40.66
C ASP A 127 -6.92 24.77 -39.94
N LYS A 128 -7.82 23.83 -40.27
CA LYS A 128 -9.07 23.70 -39.51
C LYS A 128 -8.81 22.92 -38.22
N PRO A 129 -8.78 23.58 -37.04
CA PRO A 129 -8.61 22.87 -35.79
C PRO A 129 -9.68 21.79 -35.65
N ARG A 130 -9.25 20.55 -35.41
CA ARG A 130 -10.16 19.49 -35.00
C ARG A 130 -10.71 19.85 -33.63
N TYR A 131 -12.00 19.64 -33.45
CA TYR A 131 -12.67 19.90 -32.19
C TYR A 131 -13.29 18.62 -31.70
N LYS A 132 -13.09 18.33 -30.41
CA LYS A 132 -13.80 17.29 -29.69
C LYS A 132 -14.83 17.92 -28.76
N TYR A 133 -15.92 17.19 -28.51
CA TYR A 133 -16.81 17.57 -27.43
C TYR A 133 -16.29 16.98 -26.13
N ILE A 134 -16.33 17.76 -25.06
CA ILE A 134 -15.99 17.32 -23.70
C ILE A 134 -17.27 17.13 -22.89
N ASN A 135 -17.21 16.29 -21.88
CA ASN A 135 -18.37 15.94 -21.05
C ASN A 135 -18.73 17.05 -20.05
N THR A 136 -19.05 18.24 -20.57
CA THR A 136 -19.54 19.39 -19.82
C THR A 136 -20.64 20.04 -20.63
N ILE A 137 -21.79 20.29 -20.01
CA ILE A 137 -22.94 20.88 -20.68
C ILE A 137 -22.61 22.33 -21.07
N ALA A 138 -22.79 22.69 -22.34
CA ALA A 138 -22.63 24.06 -22.82
C ALA A 138 -23.95 24.83 -22.81
N ARG A 139 -25.01 24.17 -23.28
CA ARG A 139 -26.38 24.72 -23.36
C ARG A 139 -27.35 23.60 -23.10
N PHE A 140 -28.52 23.93 -22.56
CA PHE A 140 -29.60 22.98 -22.40
C PHE A 140 -30.96 23.64 -22.65
N ASN A 141 -31.96 22.82 -22.97
CA ASN A 141 -33.36 23.21 -23.07
C ASN A 141 -34.18 22.23 -22.22
N GLU A 142 -34.88 22.74 -21.21
CA GLU A 142 -35.70 21.90 -20.32
C GLU A 142 -37.02 21.50 -20.98
N HIS A 143 -37.55 20.34 -20.60
CA HIS A 143 -38.84 19.91 -21.12
C HIS A 143 -39.95 20.67 -20.40
N PRO A 144 -40.96 21.22 -21.09
CA PRO A 144 -42.03 22.01 -20.46
C PRO A 144 -42.80 21.27 -19.35
N ALA A 145 -42.89 19.95 -19.44
CA ALA A 145 -43.56 19.11 -18.44
C ALA A 145 -42.72 18.82 -17.18
N CYS A 146 -41.42 19.16 -17.17
CA CYS A 146 -40.56 19.02 -15.99
C CYS A 146 -39.64 20.24 -15.83
N PRO A 147 -40.20 21.40 -15.43
CA PRO A 147 -39.42 22.62 -15.25
C PRO A 147 -38.36 22.42 -14.16
N LEU A 148 -37.14 22.92 -14.40
CA LEU A 148 -36.07 22.85 -13.42
C LEU A 148 -36.15 24.02 -12.43
N PRO A 149 -35.89 23.78 -11.12
CA PRO A 149 -35.65 24.83 -10.14
C PRO A 149 -34.54 25.79 -10.58
N ALA A 150 -34.66 27.08 -10.22
CA ALA A 150 -33.74 28.12 -10.66
C ALA A 150 -32.28 27.84 -10.26
N ALA A 151 -32.05 27.38 -9.02
CA ALA A 151 -30.74 27.00 -8.52
C ALA A 151 -30.07 25.91 -9.36
N MET A 152 -30.84 24.91 -9.81
CA MET A 152 -30.33 23.84 -10.66
C MET A 152 -29.92 24.33 -12.04
N ARG A 153 -30.66 25.28 -12.64
CA ARG A 153 -30.37 25.76 -14.00
C ARG A 153 -28.97 26.37 -14.09
N LEU A 154 -28.58 27.12 -13.06
CA LEU A 154 -27.25 27.72 -12.97
C LEU A 154 -26.16 26.64 -12.90
N MET A 155 -26.38 25.63 -12.07
CA MET A 155 -25.38 24.60 -11.81
C MET A 155 -25.29 23.55 -12.92
N LEU A 156 -26.38 23.27 -13.63
CA LEU A 156 -26.43 22.25 -14.68
C LEU A 156 -25.42 22.51 -15.81
N ALA A 157 -25.18 23.79 -16.16
CA ALA A 157 -24.18 24.18 -17.17
C ALA A 157 -22.72 23.85 -16.78
N THR A 158 -22.47 23.50 -15.51
CA THR A 158 -21.14 23.09 -15.03
C THR A 158 -21.01 21.57 -14.92
N ARG A 159 -22.06 20.81 -15.22
CA ARG A 159 -22.10 19.35 -15.05
C ARG A 159 -21.95 18.60 -16.37
N GLY A 160 -21.57 17.34 -16.26
CA GLY A 160 -21.54 16.35 -17.34
C GLY A 160 -22.49 15.17 -17.08
N ALA A 161 -22.56 14.27 -18.05
CA ALA A 161 -23.23 12.97 -17.90
C ALA A 161 -22.34 11.96 -17.16
N HIS A 162 -22.93 11.02 -16.43
CA HIS A 162 -22.22 9.91 -15.79
C HIS A 162 -22.12 8.67 -16.67
N ALA A 163 -22.94 8.58 -17.71
CA ALA A 163 -22.97 7.47 -18.63
C ALA A 163 -23.60 7.85 -19.96
N PHE A 164 -23.13 7.17 -21.00
CA PHE A 164 -23.71 7.16 -22.33
C PHE A 164 -24.05 5.69 -22.65
N PRO A 165 -25.33 5.29 -22.71
CA PRO A 165 -25.70 3.87 -22.81
C PRO A 165 -25.17 3.14 -24.05
N GLU A 166 -24.90 3.88 -25.13
CA GLU A 166 -24.40 3.32 -26.39
C GLU A 166 -22.89 3.06 -26.39
N THR A 167 -22.16 3.47 -25.35
CA THR A 167 -20.70 3.37 -25.31
C THR A 167 -20.23 2.48 -24.16
N THR A 168 -19.30 1.59 -24.48
CA THR A 168 -18.65 0.71 -23.51
C THR A 168 -17.23 1.21 -23.26
N GLY A 169 -17.01 1.90 -22.14
CA GLY A 169 -15.67 2.38 -21.79
C GLY A 169 -15.68 3.41 -20.66
N PRO A 170 -14.50 3.79 -20.13
CA PRO A 170 -14.36 4.95 -19.27
C PRO A 170 -14.70 6.23 -20.04
N LEU A 171 -15.38 7.19 -19.39
CA LEU A 171 -15.85 8.43 -20.02
C LEU A 171 -14.72 9.23 -20.68
N GLU A 172 -13.51 9.15 -20.15
CA GLU A 172 -12.30 9.81 -20.67
C GLU A 172 -11.91 9.36 -22.09
N ARG A 173 -12.33 8.16 -22.49
CA ARG A 173 -11.98 7.56 -23.79
C ARG A 173 -13.14 7.54 -24.79
N ILE A 174 -14.30 8.04 -24.37
CA ILE A 174 -15.51 8.00 -25.17
C ILE A 174 -15.63 9.32 -25.94
N SER A 175 -15.86 9.23 -27.26
CA SER A 175 -16.25 10.40 -28.05
C SER A 175 -17.60 10.91 -27.55
N ILE A 176 -17.61 12.13 -27.00
CA ILE A 176 -18.82 12.74 -26.48
C ILE A 176 -19.66 13.26 -27.67
N PRO A 177 -20.96 12.91 -27.74
CA PRO A 177 -21.82 13.39 -28.82
C PRO A 177 -22.03 14.92 -28.72
N ALA A 178 -22.28 15.57 -29.86
CA ALA A 178 -22.56 17.01 -29.89
C ALA A 178 -23.81 17.40 -29.09
N THR A 179 -24.86 16.58 -29.21
CA THR A 179 -26.17 16.82 -28.57
C THR A 179 -26.76 15.52 -28.03
N SER A 180 -27.48 15.60 -26.91
CA SER A 180 -28.09 14.43 -26.25
C SER A 180 -29.39 14.75 -25.53
N VAL A 181 -30.22 13.74 -25.31
CA VAL A 181 -31.22 13.75 -24.23
C VAL A 181 -30.49 13.39 -22.94
N LEU A 182 -30.47 14.31 -21.98
CA LEU A 182 -29.92 14.07 -20.65
C LEU A 182 -31.07 13.94 -19.65
N PHE A 183 -31.03 12.91 -18.83
CA PHE A 183 -32.05 12.68 -17.80
C PHE A 183 -31.45 12.11 -16.52
N TRP A 184 -32.14 12.38 -15.40
CA TRP A 184 -31.80 11.85 -14.08
C TRP A 184 -33.06 11.71 -13.23
N PRO A 185 -33.10 10.74 -12.28
CA PRO A 185 -34.17 10.68 -11.30
C PRO A 185 -34.24 11.96 -10.46
N LYS A 186 -35.45 12.48 -10.20
CA LYS A 186 -35.68 13.72 -9.45
C LYS A 186 -35.05 13.71 -8.05
N LYS A 187 -34.85 12.57 -7.42
CA LYS A 187 -34.12 12.48 -6.15
C LYS A 187 -32.63 12.83 -6.23
N TYR A 188 -32.08 13.09 -7.41
CA TYR A 188 -30.69 13.51 -7.60
C TYR A 188 -30.54 15.01 -7.93
N ARG A 189 -31.57 15.83 -7.70
CA ARG A 189 -31.49 17.28 -7.95
C ARG A 189 -30.49 17.99 -7.03
N ALA A 190 -30.39 17.58 -5.77
CA ALA A 190 -29.40 18.14 -4.84
C ALA A 190 -27.96 17.93 -5.35
N GLU A 191 -27.69 16.79 -5.98
CA GLU A 191 -26.37 16.46 -6.50
C GLU A 191 -25.90 17.42 -7.62
N ILE A 192 -26.83 17.89 -8.46
CA ILE A 192 -26.51 18.84 -9.53
C ILE A 192 -26.00 20.16 -8.94
N ASN A 193 -26.56 20.58 -7.81
CA ASN A 193 -26.10 21.76 -7.08
C ASN A 193 -24.75 21.55 -6.38
N GLY A 194 -24.34 20.29 -6.15
CA GLY A 194 -23.14 19.91 -5.42
C GLY A 194 -23.36 19.82 -3.91
N VAL A 195 -22.49 19.07 -3.22
CA VAL A 195 -22.62 18.77 -1.77
C VAL A 195 -22.79 20.02 -0.92
N HIS A 196 -21.91 21.01 -1.10
CA HIS A 196 -21.91 22.23 -0.28
C HIS A 196 -23.22 23.02 -0.41
N SER A 197 -23.65 23.27 -1.65
CA SER A 197 -24.89 23.99 -1.91
C SER A 197 -26.11 23.19 -1.45
N ALA A 198 -26.12 21.87 -1.66
CA ALA A 198 -27.20 21.00 -1.20
C ALA A 198 -27.34 21.00 0.32
N LEU A 199 -26.24 20.87 1.06
CA LEU A 199 -26.24 20.95 2.52
C LEU A 199 -26.71 22.31 3.00
N LYS A 200 -26.23 23.40 2.40
CA LYS A 200 -26.65 24.74 2.75
C LYS A 200 -28.15 24.94 2.51
N MET A 201 -28.65 24.56 1.33
CA MET A 201 -30.09 24.63 1.02
C MET A 201 -30.93 23.83 2.02
N LEU A 202 -30.43 22.67 2.43
CA LEU A 202 -31.09 21.83 3.40
C LEU A 202 -31.06 22.44 4.81
N GLN A 203 -29.95 23.04 5.23
CA GLN A 203 -29.88 23.81 6.48
C GLN A 203 -30.83 25.01 6.47
N ASP A 204 -30.86 25.74 5.35
CA ASP A 204 -31.76 26.89 5.16
C ASP A 204 -33.21 26.43 5.21
N ALA A 205 -33.56 25.29 4.59
CA ALA A 205 -34.90 24.70 4.61
C ALA A 205 -35.36 24.19 5.97
N ILE A 206 -34.43 23.79 6.85
CA ILE A 206 -34.75 23.43 8.24
C ILE A 206 -35.04 24.67 9.07
N LYS A 207 -34.30 25.75 8.83
CA LYS A 207 -34.44 27.01 9.58
C LYS A 207 -35.62 27.84 9.08
N ASP A 208 -35.94 27.75 7.79
CA ASP A 208 -36.97 28.52 7.11
C ASP A 208 -37.86 27.60 6.24
N PRO A 209 -39.12 27.36 6.63
CA PRO A 209 -40.08 26.59 5.85
C PRO A 209 -40.37 27.17 4.44
N ALA A 210 -40.05 28.44 4.19
CA ALA A 210 -40.21 29.10 2.89
C ALA A 210 -39.00 28.95 1.96
N ALA A 211 -37.93 28.29 2.40
CA ALA A 211 -36.73 28.10 1.58
C ALA A 211 -37.02 27.24 0.33
N ASP A 212 -36.21 27.43 -0.72
CA ASP A 212 -36.32 26.64 -1.95
C ASP A 212 -35.94 25.18 -1.72
N LEU A 213 -36.91 24.28 -1.87
CA LEU A 213 -36.74 22.84 -1.75
C LEU A 213 -36.32 22.17 -3.05
N LEU A 214 -35.76 22.88 -4.04
CA LEU A 214 -35.40 22.33 -5.35
C LEU A 214 -36.58 21.60 -6.03
N GLY A 215 -37.79 22.10 -5.81
CA GLY A 215 -39.04 21.51 -6.31
C GLY A 215 -39.37 20.13 -5.71
N TYR A 216 -38.81 19.79 -4.54
CA TYR A 216 -39.27 18.70 -3.70
C TYR A 216 -40.55 19.08 -2.95
N ALA A 217 -41.35 18.08 -2.58
CA ALA A 217 -42.60 18.30 -1.86
C ALA A 217 -42.37 18.55 -0.35
N SER A 218 -41.20 18.17 0.17
CA SER A 218 -40.88 18.26 1.60
C SER A 218 -39.38 18.43 1.86
N VAL A 219 -39.03 18.95 3.03
CA VAL A 219 -37.64 18.99 3.53
C VAL A 219 -37.04 17.58 3.61
N ARG A 220 -37.87 16.58 3.93
CA ARG A 220 -37.48 15.16 3.93
C ARG A 220 -36.98 14.68 2.58
N ASP A 221 -37.70 15.00 1.51
CA ASP A 221 -37.29 14.61 0.15
C ASP A 221 -36.00 15.31 -0.28
N LEU A 222 -35.82 16.58 0.13
CA LEU A 222 -34.56 17.31 -0.04
C LEU A 222 -33.42 16.66 0.76
N ALA A 223 -33.67 16.23 2.00
CA ALA A 223 -32.70 15.55 2.84
C ALA A 223 -32.27 14.21 2.22
N GLN A 224 -33.23 13.40 1.76
CA GLN A 224 -32.94 12.15 1.05
C GLN A 224 -32.13 12.39 -0.22
N SER A 225 -32.44 13.46 -0.97
CA SER A 225 -31.65 13.83 -2.14
C SER A 225 -30.23 14.24 -1.78
N THR A 226 -30.06 15.01 -0.70
CA THR A 226 -28.77 15.48 -0.21
C THR A 226 -27.92 14.31 0.29
N VAL A 227 -28.52 13.37 1.01
CA VAL A 227 -27.88 12.11 1.43
C VAL A 227 -27.37 11.33 0.21
N ALA A 228 -28.17 11.26 -0.86
CA ALA A 228 -27.78 10.55 -2.07
C ALA A 228 -26.52 11.14 -2.73
N VAL A 229 -26.20 12.42 -2.50
CA VAL A 229 -24.97 13.07 -2.99
C VAL A 229 -23.71 12.43 -2.40
N PHE A 230 -23.73 11.96 -1.15
CA PHE A 230 -22.53 11.37 -0.53
C PHE A 230 -22.17 9.98 -1.06
N GLY A 231 -23.14 9.21 -1.55
CA GLY A 231 -22.88 7.92 -2.18
C GLY A 231 -22.21 8.02 -3.57
N CYS A 232 -21.78 9.21 -3.98
CA CYS A 232 -21.24 9.53 -5.31
C CYS A 232 -19.71 9.54 -5.18
N GLY A 233 -19.05 8.43 -5.50
CA GLY A 233 -17.64 8.15 -5.20
C GLY A 233 -16.57 9.09 -5.80
N ASP A 234 -16.97 10.22 -6.38
CA ASP A 234 -16.12 11.24 -7.02
C ASP A 234 -16.25 12.59 -6.30
N LEU A 235 -16.15 12.59 -4.97
CA LEU A 235 -16.03 13.84 -4.23
C LEU A 235 -14.59 14.36 -4.34
N GLU A 236 -14.33 15.14 -5.40
CA GLU A 236 -13.07 15.88 -5.58
C GLU A 236 -12.80 16.88 -4.45
N HIS A 237 -13.85 17.32 -3.76
CA HIS A 237 -13.75 18.24 -2.64
C HIS A 237 -14.01 17.54 -1.30
N PRO A 238 -13.31 17.95 -0.21
CA PRO A 238 -13.63 17.52 1.15
C PRO A 238 -15.12 17.72 1.42
N ILE A 239 -15.71 16.72 2.08
CA ILE A 239 -17.05 16.89 2.65
C ILE A 239 -16.92 18.04 3.67
N PRO A 240 -17.71 19.12 3.57
CA PRO A 240 -17.72 20.14 4.61
C PRO A 240 -18.04 19.46 5.95
N THR A 241 -17.54 20.02 7.07
CA THR A 241 -17.65 19.44 8.42
C THR A 241 -18.96 18.68 8.60
N ILE A 242 -18.93 17.45 9.10
CA ILE A 242 -20.13 16.58 9.14
C ILE A 242 -21.18 17.10 10.17
N GLU A 243 -20.83 18.12 10.95
CA GLU A 243 -21.66 18.76 11.96
C GLU A 243 -23.06 19.16 11.46
N PRO A 244 -23.27 19.80 10.30
CA PRO A 244 -24.60 20.08 9.73
C PRO A 244 -25.43 18.84 9.46
N ILE A 245 -24.79 17.74 9.06
CA ILE A 245 -25.49 16.48 8.80
C ILE A 245 -25.90 15.87 10.13
N LEU A 246 -25.02 15.90 11.14
CA LEU A 246 -25.35 15.44 12.48
C LEU A 246 -26.44 16.31 13.12
N GLU A 247 -26.35 17.63 13.03
CA GLU A 247 -27.39 18.54 13.49
C GLU A 247 -28.72 18.19 12.81
N LEU A 248 -28.72 18.00 11.50
CA LEU A 248 -29.92 17.63 10.76
C LEU A 248 -30.50 16.26 11.15
N LEU A 249 -29.62 15.27 11.32
CA LEU A 249 -30.02 13.94 11.72
C LEU A 249 -30.45 13.92 13.19
N VAL A 250 -30.08 14.88 14.04
CA VAL A 250 -30.39 14.85 15.48
C VAL A 250 -31.50 15.84 15.88
N PHE A 251 -31.65 16.96 15.19
CA PHE A 251 -32.56 18.07 15.57
C PHE A 251 -33.94 18.06 14.92
N ASP A 252 -34.29 17.05 14.12
CA ASP A 252 -35.63 17.00 13.52
C ASP A 252 -36.69 16.75 14.62
N THR A 253 -37.52 17.76 14.88
CA THR A 253 -38.62 17.74 15.87
C THR A 253 -39.89 17.09 15.34
N GLU A 254 -39.91 16.75 14.05
CA GLU A 254 -40.93 15.91 13.39
C GLU A 254 -40.89 14.46 13.92
N PRO A 255 -41.97 13.67 13.73
CA PRO A 255 -42.06 12.32 14.28
C PRO A 255 -40.84 11.46 13.89
N VAL A 256 -40.23 10.83 14.91
CA VAL A 256 -39.06 9.91 14.93
C VAL A 256 -38.87 9.06 13.65
N THR A 257 -39.96 8.72 12.98
CA THR A 257 -40.00 8.00 11.71
C THR A 257 -39.28 8.68 10.53
N THR A 258 -39.25 10.01 10.45
CA THR A 258 -38.67 10.72 9.30
C THR A 258 -37.14 10.75 9.36
N THR A 259 -36.61 11.12 10.53
CA THR A 259 -35.19 11.15 10.89
C THR A 259 -34.55 9.77 10.73
N TYR A 260 -35.28 8.72 11.12
CA TYR A 260 -34.82 7.34 11.03
C TYR A 260 -34.55 6.89 9.59
N VAL A 261 -35.47 7.15 8.65
CA VAL A 261 -35.32 6.71 7.25
C VAL A 261 -34.11 7.39 6.59
N THR A 262 -33.92 8.68 6.84
CA THR A 262 -32.78 9.44 6.31
C THR A 262 -31.47 8.97 6.93
N THR A 263 -31.43 8.73 8.24
CA THR A 263 -30.26 8.19 8.95
C THR A 263 -29.88 6.80 8.43
N ASN A 264 -30.88 5.92 8.27
CA ASN A 264 -30.65 4.58 7.74
C ASN A 264 -30.11 4.63 6.31
N GLY A 265 -30.72 5.43 5.43
CA GLY A 265 -30.22 5.61 4.07
C GLY A 265 -28.81 6.19 4.05
N PHE A 266 -28.51 7.15 4.93
CA PHE A 266 -27.18 7.74 5.02
C PHE A 266 -26.12 6.72 5.42
N LEU A 267 -26.28 6.05 6.56
CA LEU A 267 -25.34 5.02 7.02
C LEU A 267 -25.22 3.87 6.02
N ARG A 268 -26.36 3.33 5.60
CA ARG A 268 -26.43 2.15 4.74
C ARG A 268 -25.82 2.40 3.38
N ASP A 269 -26.17 3.50 2.74
CA ASP A 269 -25.98 3.68 1.30
C ASP A 269 -25.02 4.82 0.93
N ALA A 270 -24.86 5.81 1.80
CA ALA A 270 -24.16 7.05 1.47
C ALA A 270 -22.78 7.16 2.11
N VAL A 271 -22.63 6.73 3.36
CA VAL A 271 -21.36 6.78 4.10
C VAL A 271 -20.28 5.98 3.38
N THR A 272 -19.15 6.62 3.12
CA THR A 272 -17.99 6.07 2.40
C THR A 272 -16.69 6.70 2.89
N ILE A 273 -15.57 6.00 2.72
CA ILE A 273 -14.24 6.55 2.98
C ILE A 273 -13.63 7.01 1.66
N THR A 274 -13.12 8.24 1.63
CA THR A 274 -12.37 8.81 0.51
C THR A 274 -11.13 9.53 1.06
N PRO A 275 -10.14 9.92 0.22
CA PRO A 275 -9.01 10.74 0.69
C PRO A 275 -9.45 12.04 1.37
N ASN A 276 -10.60 12.55 0.93
CA ASN A 276 -11.26 13.77 1.39
C ASN A 276 -12.20 13.56 2.59
N THR A 277 -12.54 12.31 2.89
CA THR A 277 -13.37 11.92 4.04
C THR A 277 -12.75 10.69 4.70
N PRO A 278 -11.62 10.87 5.39
CA PRO A 278 -10.92 9.78 6.04
C PRO A 278 -11.72 9.21 7.23
N LEU A 279 -11.30 8.04 7.71
CA LEU A 279 -12.06 7.29 8.71
C LEU A 279 -12.18 8.03 10.06
N ASP A 280 -11.16 8.77 10.47
CA ASP A 280 -11.16 9.62 11.66
C ASP A 280 -12.25 10.71 11.63
N VAL A 281 -12.73 11.10 10.45
CA VAL A 281 -13.86 12.02 10.28
C VAL A 281 -15.20 11.26 10.28
N VAL A 282 -15.26 10.09 9.64
CA VAL A 282 -16.51 9.30 9.51
C VAL A 282 -16.86 8.53 10.79
N ALA A 283 -15.88 8.00 11.51
CA ALA A 283 -16.11 7.14 12.66
C ALA A 283 -16.82 7.85 13.83
N PRO A 284 -16.47 9.10 14.22
CA PRO A 284 -17.21 9.85 15.23
C PRO A 284 -18.69 10.06 14.88
N VAL A 285 -19.00 10.19 13.59
CA VAL A 285 -20.37 10.39 13.08
C VAL A 285 -21.15 9.09 13.22
N VAL A 286 -20.57 7.97 12.80
CA VAL A 286 -21.19 6.64 12.99
C VAL A 286 -21.42 6.36 14.47
N HIS A 287 -20.43 6.66 15.32
CA HIS A 287 -20.56 6.53 16.77
C HIS A 287 -21.66 7.43 17.34
N SER A 288 -21.75 8.69 16.91
CA SER A 288 -22.79 9.62 17.34
C SER A 288 -24.18 9.14 16.95
N LEU A 289 -24.36 8.66 15.71
CA LEU A 289 -25.64 8.11 15.25
C LEU A 289 -26.03 6.85 16.04
N LEU A 290 -25.09 5.94 16.27
CA LEU A 290 -25.32 4.78 17.12
C LEU A 290 -25.71 5.21 18.53
N SER A 291 -24.97 6.15 19.13
CA SER A 291 -25.21 6.65 20.49
C SER A 291 -26.58 7.31 20.64
N THR A 292 -27.03 8.07 19.65
CA THR A 292 -28.31 8.79 19.66
C THR A 292 -29.50 7.87 19.40
N PHE A 293 -29.44 7.01 18.38
CA PHE A 293 -30.59 6.23 17.94
C PHE A 293 -30.64 4.81 18.51
N GLY A 294 -29.52 4.31 19.02
CA GLY A 294 -29.38 2.92 19.42
C GLY A 294 -29.03 2.01 18.24
N TRP A 295 -28.16 1.04 18.49
CA TRP A 295 -27.73 0.08 17.48
C TRP A 295 -28.88 -0.79 16.95
N MET A 296 -29.91 -1.07 17.75
CA MET A 296 -31.02 -1.94 17.35
C MET A 296 -31.81 -1.34 16.18
N LEU A 297 -32.06 -0.03 16.21
CA LEU A 297 -32.73 0.67 15.10
C LEU A 297 -31.81 0.75 13.88
N LEU A 298 -30.52 0.99 14.09
CA LEU A 298 -29.57 1.16 12.99
C LEU A 298 -28.93 -0.15 12.51
N ALA A 299 -29.33 -1.30 13.04
CA ALA A 299 -28.69 -2.59 12.77
C ALA A 299 -28.66 -2.89 11.26
N ASP A 300 -29.80 -2.80 10.58
CA ASP A 300 -29.91 -3.04 9.14
C ASP A 300 -29.04 -2.08 8.32
N ALA A 301 -28.99 -0.81 8.72
CA ALA A 301 -28.19 0.20 8.04
C ALA A 301 -26.69 -0.07 8.20
N MET A 302 -26.26 -0.40 9.42
CA MET A 302 -24.88 -0.79 9.71
C MET A 302 -24.49 -2.07 8.98
N MET A 303 -25.38 -3.06 8.90
CA MET A 303 -25.12 -4.28 8.12
C MET A 303 -24.97 -3.99 6.63
N GLY A 304 -25.76 -3.07 6.07
CA GLY A 304 -25.57 -2.62 4.69
C GLY A 304 -24.28 -1.84 4.47
N LEU A 305 -23.86 -1.02 5.43
CA LEU A 305 -22.55 -0.35 5.44
C LEU A 305 -21.43 -1.40 5.42
N ILE A 306 -21.47 -2.37 6.34
CA ILE A 306 -20.50 -3.48 6.43
C ILE A 306 -20.41 -4.21 5.08
N GLN A 307 -21.54 -4.63 4.51
CA GLN A 307 -21.56 -5.35 3.23
C GLN A 307 -20.92 -4.56 2.08
N ARG A 308 -21.15 -3.24 2.02
CA ARG A 308 -20.51 -2.37 1.04
C ARG A 308 -19.01 -2.24 1.29
N TRP A 309 -18.63 -1.94 2.53
CA TRP A 309 -17.25 -1.62 2.89
C TRP A 309 -16.32 -2.83 2.89
N ILE A 310 -16.81 -4.04 3.13
CA ILE A 310 -16.01 -5.28 3.00
C ILE A 310 -15.37 -5.39 1.60
N CYS A 311 -16.02 -4.85 0.56
CA CYS A 311 -15.51 -4.96 -0.81
C CYS A 311 -14.58 -3.79 -1.21
N SER A 312 -14.70 -2.64 -0.57
CA SER A 312 -14.03 -1.40 -0.99
C SER A 312 -12.96 -0.93 -0.01
N VAL A 313 -13.21 -1.02 1.30
CA VAL A 313 -12.39 -0.40 2.36
C VAL A 313 -12.33 -1.28 3.61
N THR A 314 -11.88 -2.53 3.45
CA THR A 314 -11.83 -3.54 4.53
C THR A 314 -11.03 -3.09 5.75
N GLY A 315 -9.89 -2.42 5.56
CA GLY A 315 -9.06 -1.92 6.67
C GLY A 315 -9.82 -0.91 7.53
N PRO A 316 -10.31 0.19 6.94
CA PRO A 316 -11.14 1.15 7.67
C PRO A 316 -12.38 0.55 8.35
N LEU A 317 -13.02 -0.45 7.72
CA LEU A 317 -14.13 -1.17 8.32
C LEU A 317 -13.74 -1.91 9.61
N LEU A 318 -12.63 -2.66 9.58
CA LEU A 318 -12.15 -3.41 10.74
C LEU A 318 -11.72 -2.47 11.88
N GLN A 319 -11.05 -1.37 11.55
CA GLN A 319 -10.68 -0.35 12.52
C GLN A 319 -11.91 0.32 13.13
N LEU A 320 -12.95 0.61 12.34
CA LEU A 320 -14.23 1.13 12.83
C LEU A 320 -14.89 0.15 13.81
N LEU A 321 -15.08 -1.11 13.41
CA LEU A 321 -15.73 -2.12 14.25
C LEU A 321 -14.95 -2.35 15.56
N SER A 322 -13.61 -2.39 15.48
CA SER A 322 -12.74 -2.54 16.65
C SER A 322 -12.76 -1.30 17.56
N SER A 323 -12.92 -0.11 16.99
CA SER A 323 -13.06 1.14 17.77
C SER A 323 -14.42 1.19 18.47
N LEU A 324 -15.50 0.86 17.77
CA LEU A 324 -16.86 0.80 18.35
C LEU A 324 -16.96 -0.24 19.47
N ALA A 325 -16.22 -1.35 19.35
CA ALA A 325 -16.10 -2.37 20.39
C ALA A 325 -15.14 -1.98 21.54
N GLY A 326 -14.40 -0.87 21.42
CA GLY A 326 -13.43 -0.44 22.43
C GLY A 326 -12.20 -1.33 22.57
N ILE A 327 -11.83 -2.06 21.52
CA ILE A 327 -10.72 -3.02 21.51
C ILE A 327 -9.57 -2.64 20.57
N SER A 328 -9.76 -1.62 19.72
CA SER A 328 -8.70 -1.18 18.80
C SER A 328 -7.52 -0.57 19.54
N THR A 329 -6.31 -0.83 19.06
CA THR A 329 -5.08 -0.20 19.56
C THR A 329 -4.91 1.24 19.05
N GLN A 330 -5.65 1.61 18.00
CA GLN A 330 -5.67 2.95 17.41
C GLN A 330 -7.12 3.39 17.18
N PRO A 331 -7.87 3.67 18.28
CA PRO A 331 -9.28 3.97 18.18
C PRO A 331 -9.54 5.26 17.40
N VAL A 332 -10.46 5.20 16.43
CA VAL A 332 -10.90 6.35 15.62
C VAL A 332 -12.19 7.00 16.14
N CYS A 333 -12.84 6.35 17.11
CA CYS A 333 -14.00 6.86 17.83
C CYS A 333 -14.09 6.21 19.21
N ALA A 334 -14.96 6.74 20.07
CA ALA A 334 -15.22 6.13 21.36
C ALA A 334 -15.95 4.77 21.22
N ALA A 335 -15.86 3.93 22.25
CA ALA A 335 -16.62 2.69 22.31
C ALA A 335 -18.13 2.99 22.45
N VAL A 336 -18.97 2.18 21.81
CA VAL A 336 -20.43 2.24 21.98
C VAL A 336 -20.81 1.46 23.23
N ARG A 337 -21.32 2.16 24.24
CA ARG A 337 -21.78 1.55 25.50
C ARG A 337 -23.30 1.47 25.50
N GLN A 338 -23.83 0.48 24.81
CA GLN A 338 -25.27 0.25 24.71
C GLN A 338 -25.60 -1.20 25.09
N PRO A 339 -26.77 -1.45 25.70
CA PRO A 339 -27.17 -2.80 26.07
C PRO A 339 -27.12 -3.74 24.86
N CYS A 340 -26.52 -4.92 25.06
CA CYS A 340 -26.52 -5.99 24.07
C CYS A 340 -25.80 -5.63 22.75
N PHE A 341 -24.92 -4.63 22.72
CA PHE A 341 -24.19 -4.24 21.51
C PHE A 341 -23.31 -5.37 20.95
N GLY A 342 -22.86 -6.28 21.82
CA GLY A 342 -22.16 -7.50 21.42
C GLY A 342 -22.95 -8.37 20.42
N GLU A 343 -24.29 -8.37 20.44
CA GLU A 343 -25.09 -9.09 19.45
C GLU A 343 -24.96 -8.51 18.03
N PHE A 344 -24.86 -7.19 17.91
CA PHE A 344 -24.54 -6.56 16.64
C PHE A 344 -23.13 -6.93 16.18
N LEU A 345 -22.14 -6.89 17.08
CA LEU A 345 -20.76 -7.27 16.75
C LEU A 345 -20.65 -8.73 16.29
N LYS A 346 -21.39 -9.67 16.90
CA LYS A 346 -21.50 -11.06 16.42
C LYS A 346 -22.06 -11.14 15.00
N ALA A 347 -23.12 -10.37 14.69
CA ALA A 347 -23.70 -10.32 13.35
C ALA A 347 -22.75 -9.71 12.30
N ALA A 348 -22.07 -8.62 12.67
CA ALA A 348 -21.06 -7.94 11.87
C ALA A 348 -19.87 -8.88 11.58
N TRP A 349 -19.34 -9.54 12.62
CA TRP A 349 -18.27 -10.52 12.50
C TRP A 349 -18.66 -11.67 11.57
N SER A 350 -19.82 -12.29 11.80
CA SER A 350 -20.31 -13.37 10.97
C SER A 350 -20.42 -12.96 9.50
N THR A 351 -20.97 -11.77 9.23
CA THR A 351 -21.05 -11.24 7.87
C THR A 351 -19.66 -11.04 7.26
N LEU A 352 -18.72 -10.50 8.03
CA LEU A 352 -17.35 -10.27 7.59
C LEU A 352 -16.63 -11.57 7.22
N VAL A 353 -16.60 -12.56 8.11
CA VAL A 353 -15.83 -13.82 7.92
C VAL A 353 -16.46 -14.77 6.89
N HIS A 354 -17.77 -14.68 6.68
CA HIS A 354 -18.47 -15.45 5.65
C HIS A 354 -18.40 -14.80 4.27
N HIS A 355 -18.11 -13.50 4.18
CA HIS A 355 -18.10 -12.79 2.92
C HIS A 355 -17.05 -13.34 1.93
N ARG A 356 -17.48 -13.74 0.73
CA ARG A 356 -16.60 -14.37 -0.29
C ARG A 356 -15.51 -13.44 -0.82
N ARG A 357 -15.71 -12.13 -0.70
CA ARG A 357 -14.77 -11.11 -1.20
C ARG A 357 -13.91 -10.49 -0.12
N LEU A 358 -13.92 -11.03 1.11
CA LEU A 358 -12.97 -10.61 2.14
C LEU A 358 -11.57 -10.92 1.63
N LYS A 359 -10.87 -9.88 1.14
CA LYS A 359 -9.52 -9.96 0.59
C LYS A 359 -8.70 -8.84 1.21
N LEU A 360 -7.42 -9.12 1.43
CA LEU A 360 -6.48 -8.11 1.86
C LEU A 360 -6.23 -7.13 0.70
N ARG A 361 -6.65 -5.88 0.86
CA ARG A 361 -6.40 -4.78 -0.07
C ARG A 361 -5.73 -3.63 0.68
N CYS A 362 -4.50 -3.86 1.11
CA CYS A 362 -3.65 -2.82 1.70
C CYS A 362 -2.34 -2.74 0.93
N THR A 363 -1.86 -1.53 0.73
CA THR A 363 -0.50 -1.26 0.26
C THR A 363 0.36 -0.97 1.48
N GLY A 364 1.45 -1.72 1.63
CA GLY A 364 2.43 -1.50 2.70
C GLY A 364 2.26 -2.39 3.93
N ALA A 365 3.40 -2.76 4.52
CA ALA A 365 3.46 -3.74 5.61
C ALA A 365 2.81 -3.28 6.91
N SER A 366 2.92 -1.99 7.26
CA SER A 366 2.33 -1.47 8.51
C SER A 366 0.80 -1.47 8.45
N ALA A 367 0.22 -1.03 7.34
CA ALA A 367 -1.24 -1.02 7.14
C ALA A 367 -1.82 -2.44 7.17
N CYS A 368 -1.14 -3.41 6.55
CA CYS A 368 -1.57 -4.81 6.59
C CYS A 368 -1.46 -5.43 7.98
N THR A 369 -0.40 -5.09 8.74
CA THR A 369 -0.25 -5.52 10.14
C THR A 369 -1.34 -4.93 11.02
N ALA A 370 -1.62 -3.64 10.91
CA ALA A 370 -2.68 -2.97 11.68
C ALA A 370 -4.06 -3.56 11.38
N LEU A 371 -4.38 -3.79 10.10
CA LEU A 371 -5.61 -4.46 9.68
C LEU A 371 -5.75 -5.85 10.31
N LEU A 372 -4.66 -6.64 10.32
CA LEU A 372 -4.67 -7.94 10.98
C LEU A 372 -4.83 -7.85 12.48
N CYS A 373 -4.20 -6.87 13.14
CA CYS A 373 -4.40 -6.65 14.57
C CYS A 373 -5.88 -6.41 14.88
N ASP A 374 -6.54 -5.49 14.18
CA ASP A 374 -7.97 -5.22 14.38
C ASP A 374 -8.83 -6.46 14.08
N LEU A 375 -8.55 -7.23 13.02
CA LEU A 375 -9.26 -8.47 12.71
C LEU A 375 -9.12 -9.52 13.82
N LEU A 376 -7.91 -9.71 14.33
CA LEU A 376 -7.61 -10.70 15.36
C LEU A 376 -8.21 -10.29 16.72
N LEU A 377 -8.11 -9.01 17.07
CA LEU A 377 -8.72 -8.44 18.28
C LEU A 377 -10.25 -8.58 18.23
N LEU A 378 -10.87 -8.22 17.10
CA LEU A 378 -12.31 -8.35 16.92
C LEU A 378 -12.78 -9.80 17.00
N GLY A 379 -12.07 -10.73 16.35
CA GLY A 379 -12.38 -12.15 16.45
C GLY A 379 -12.24 -12.69 17.88
N ALA A 380 -11.15 -12.37 18.57
CA ALA A 380 -10.96 -12.79 19.97
C ALA A 380 -12.05 -12.22 20.90
N HIS A 381 -12.44 -10.96 20.70
CA HIS A 381 -13.47 -10.31 21.48
C HIS A 381 -14.86 -10.94 21.25
N VAL A 382 -15.22 -11.23 19.99
CA VAL A 382 -16.50 -11.88 19.64
C VAL A 382 -16.55 -13.34 20.10
N GLU A 383 -15.43 -14.06 20.02
CA GLU A 383 -15.38 -15.49 20.38
C GLU A 383 -15.33 -15.73 21.89
N ARG A 384 -14.78 -14.80 22.68
CA ARG A 384 -14.56 -15.00 24.13
C ARG A 384 -15.20 -13.95 25.02
N SER A 385 -14.88 -12.66 24.79
CA SER A 385 -15.31 -11.61 25.70
C SER A 385 -16.84 -11.41 25.68
N ILE A 386 -17.46 -11.34 24.51
CA ILE A 386 -18.92 -11.10 24.41
C ILE A 386 -19.75 -12.23 25.03
N PRO A 387 -19.42 -13.53 24.84
CA PRO A 387 -20.13 -14.60 25.53
C PRO A 387 -20.02 -14.58 27.06
N GLU A 388 -18.93 -14.03 27.59
CA GLU A 388 -18.65 -13.96 29.03
C GLU A 388 -19.24 -12.70 29.69
N ASP A 389 -19.56 -11.66 28.90
CA ASP A 389 -20.13 -10.41 29.39
C ASP A 389 -21.67 -10.40 29.26
N PRO A 390 -22.42 -10.52 30.38
CA PRO A 390 -23.89 -10.52 30.34
C PRO A 390 -24.49 -9.16 29.97
N SER A 391 -23.72 -8.06 30.03
CA SER A 391 -24.20 -6.72 29.65
C SER A 391 -24.20 -6.51 28.13
N ASP A 392 -23.29 -7.18 27.43
CA ASP A 392 -23.12 -7.11 25.98
C ASP A 392 -23.88 -8.19 25.21
N ASN A 393 -24.48 -9.14 25.92
CA ASN A 393 -25.18 -10.27 25.32
C ASN A 393 -26.50 -10.55 26.06
N TRP A 394 -27.61 -10.27 25.37
CA TRP A 394 -28.95 -10.47 25.92
C TRP A 394 -29.18 -11.90 26.42
N LEU A 395 -28.74 -12.89 25.63
CA LEU A 395 -28.87 -14.31 26.00
C LEU A 395 -27.89 -14.71 27.10
N GLY A 396 -26.76 -14.02 27.24
CA GLY A 396 -25.77 -14.26 28.30
C GLY A 396 -26.34 -14.02 29.70
N ALA A 397 -27.35 -13.15 29.83
CA ALA A 397 -28.08 -12.96 31.08
C ALA A 397 -29.06 -14.12 31.42
N HIS A 398 -29.37 -14.98 30.45
CA HIS A 398 -30.42 -15.99 30.55
C HIS A 398 -29.95 -17.43 30.35
N LEU A 399 -28.78 -17.63 29.75
CA LEU A 399 -28.25 -18.96 29.41
C LEU A 399 -26.82 -19.14 29.94
N PRO A 400 -26.46 -20.35 30.42
CA PRO A 400 -25.08 -20.71 30.67
C PRO A 400 -24.20 -20.56 29.40
N PRO A 401 -22.90 -20.20 29.53
CA PRO A 401 -22.01 -19.99 28.38
C PRO A 401 -21.96 -21.15 27.37
N THR A 402 -22.09 -22.39 27.84
CA THR A 402 -22.13 -23.58 26.99
C THR A 402 -23.37 -23.62 26.10
N LEU A 403 -24.57 -23.35 26.62
CA LEU A 403 -25.79 -23.30 25.81
C LEU A 403 -25.81 -22.08 24.89
N LEU A 404 -25.32 -20.94 25.39
CA LEU A 404 -25.15 -19.74 24.57
C LEU A 404 -24.26 -20.01 23.36
N SER A 405 -23.18 -20.78 23.52
CA SER A 405 -22.32 -21.14 22.38
C SER A 405 -23.04 -21.95 21.32
N VAL A 406 -23.89 -22.90 21.72
CA VAL A 406 -24.70 -23.71 20.79
C VAL A 406 -25.72 -22.85 20.04
N VAL A 407 -26.35 -21.89 20.72
CA VAL A 407 -27.30 -20.96 20.09
C VAL A 407 -26.59 -20.03 19.11
N ASP A 408 -25.45 -19.45 19.51
CA ASP A 408 -24.63 -18.61 18.63
C ASP A 408 -24.21 -19.40 17.39
N ASP A 409 -23.74 -20.63 17.55
CA ASP A 409 -23.34 -21.52 16.45
C ASP A 409 -24.49 -21.86 15.51
N TYR A 410 -25.70 -22.06 16.05
CA TYR A 410 -26.89 -22.32 15.25
C TYR A 410 -27.33 -21.11 14.42
N ILE A 411 -27.35 -19.91 15.02
CA ILE A 411 -27.79 -18.68 14.33
C ILE A 411 -26.71 -18.18 13.37
N ARG A 412 -25.44 -18.26 13.78
CA ARG A 412 -24.28 -17.69 13.09
C ARG A 412 -23.11 -18.67 13.22
N PRO A 413 -22.96 -19.64 12.29
CA PRO A 413 -21.89 -20.64 12.36
C PRO A 413 -20.55 -20.01 12.71
N ARG A 414 -19.96 -20.35 13.87
CA ARG A 414 -18.73 -19.70 14.30
C ARG A 414 -17.62 -20.00 13.31
N ARG A 415 -16.89 -18.96 12.94
CA ARG A 415 -15.60 -19.09 12.25
C ARG A 415 -14.56 -18.42 13.10
N SER A 416 -13.47 -19.15 13.33
CA SER A 416 -12.33 -18.60 14.04
C SER A 416 -11.71 -17.47 13.23
N ALA A 417 -11.13 -16.48 13.92
CA ALA A 417 -10.31 -15.45 13.28
C ALA A 417 -9.21 -16.05 12.40
N LEU A 418 -8.65 -17.21 12.78
CA LEU A 418 -7.67 -17.94 11.99
C LEU A 418 -8.22 -18.36 10.61
N VAL A 419 -9.42 -18.94 10.56
CA VAL A 419 -10.06 -19.33 9.29
C VAL A 419 -10.33 -18.10 8.41
N ALA A 420 -10.74 -16.98 9.02
CA ALA A 420 -10.93 -15.72 8.30
C ALA A 420 -9.61 -15.20 7.70
N VAL A 421 -8.52 -15.23 8.47
CA VAL A 421 -7.18 -14.85 8.03
C VAL A 421 -6.71 -15.75 6.87
N GLN A 422 -6.77 -17.08 7.02
CA GLN A 422 -6.38 -18.02 5.98
C GLN A 422 -7.16 -17.78 4.68
N ARG A 423 -8.47 -17.54 4.78
CA ARG A 423 -9.31 -17.23 3.61
C ARG A 423 -8.95 -15.89 2.97
N MET A 424 -8.63 -14.89 3.78
CA MET A 424 -8.29 -13.54 3.31
C MET A 424 -7.00 -13.52 2.49
N TYR A 425 -6.02 -14.35 2.86
CA TYR A 425 -4.77 -14.54 2.10
C TYR A 425 -4.92 -15.55 0.96
N GLY A 426 -5.87 -16.48 1.06
CA GLY A 426 -6.02 -17.55 0.06
C GLY A 426 -4.72 -18.35 -0.05
N ASP A 427 -4.13 -18.37 -1.24
CA ASP A 427 -2.89 -19.10 -1.52
C ASP A 427 -1.61 -18.28 -1.27
N ASP A 428 -1.73 -17.02 -0.82
CA ASP A 428 -0.58 -16.15 -0.54
C ASP A 428 0.03 -16.46 0.84
N THR A 429 0.66 -17.64 0.92
CA THR A 429 1.35 -18.16 2.10
C THR A 429 2.46 -17.24 2.60
N MET A 430 3.14 -16.55 1.69
CA MET A 430 4.25 -15.67 2.03
C MET A 430 3.77 -14.39 2.72
N ALA A 431 2.72 -13.76 2.20
CA ALA A 431 2.12 -12.60 2.84
C ALA A 431 1.48 -12.96 4.20
N LEU A 432 0.84 -14.14 4.29
CA LEU A 432 0.35 -14.66 5.56
C LEU A 432 1.48 -14.76 6.59
N LEU A 433 2.58 -15.42 6.24
CA LEU A 433 3.73 -15.61 7.14
C LEU A 433 4.37 -14.28 7.55
N ALA A 434 4.46 -13.30 6.65
CA ALA A 434 5.08 -12.01 6.95
C ALA A 434 4.22 -11.10 7.85
N TYR A 435 2.92 -11.02 7.60
CA TYR A 435 2.05 -10.06 8.28
C TYR A 435 1.40 -10.65 9.53
N LEU A 436 0.98 -11.92 9.51
CA LEU A 436 0.40 -12.57 10.69
C LEU A 436 1.43 -12.72 11.81
N SER A 437 2.67 -13.09 11.48
CA SER A 437 3.75 -13.15 12.47
C SER A 437 3.97 -11.82 13.18
N GLN A 438 3.88 -10.70 12.45
CA GLN A 438 4.06 -9.36 13.02
C GLN A 438 2.85 -8.86 13.82
N ALA A 439 1.63 -9.25 13.43
CA ALA A 439 0.41 -8.85 14.12
C ALA A 439 0.24 -9.55 15.48
N LEU A 440 0.56 -10.84 15.56
CA LEU A 440 0.28 -11.66 16.75
C LEU A 440 0.91 -11.13 18.06
N PRO A 441 2.18 -10.71 18.13
CA PRO A 441 2.73 -10.15 19.36
C PRO A 441 2.01 -8.87 19.83
N ASN A 442 1.60 -8.01 18.90
CA ASN A 442 0.88 -6.78 19.24
C ASN A 442 -0.51 -7.10 19.81
N VAL A 443 -1.17 -8.10 19.24
CA VAL A 443 -2.48 -8.57 19.72
C VAL A 443 -2.33 -9.26 21.07
N ALA A 444 -1.33 -10.12 21.25
CA ALA A 444 -1.04 -10.78 22.52
C ALA A 444 -0.71 -9.78 23.64
N ALA A 445 0.03 -8.72 23.33
CA ALA A 445 0.32 -7.64 24.26
C ALA A 445 -0.94 -6.87 24.69
N SER A 446 -1.91 -6.71 23.78
CA SER A 446 -3.17 -6.02 24.04
C SER A 446 -4.21 -6.94 24.71
N ARG A 447 -4.16 -8.24 24.44
CA ARG A 447 -5.11 -9.28 24.87
C ARG A 447 -4.36 -10.57 25.25
N PRO A 448 -3.75 -10.64 26.44
CA PRO A 448 -2.98 -11.81 26.89
C PRO A 448 -3.80 -13.10 26.95
N GLU A 449 -5.12 -13.00 27.07
CA GLU A 449 -6.05 -14.13 27.08
C GLU A 449 -6.17 -14.85 25.73
N MET A 450 -5.69 -14.24 24.63
CA MET A 450 -5.79 -14.83 23.30
C MET A 450 -4.96 -16.12 23.19
N GLN A 451 -5.56 -17.21 22.67
CA GLN A 451 -4.81 -18.45 22.45
C GLN A 451 -3.99 -18.32 21.16
N LEU A 452 -2.66 -18.23 21.31
CA LEU A 452 -1.74 -18.11 20.19
C LEU A 452 -1.42 -19.46 19.51
N ALA A 453 -1.62 -20.59 20.20
CA ALA A 453 -1.25 -21.91 19.70
C ALA A 453 -1.84 -22.24 18.30
N PRO A 454 -3.14 -22.04 18.02
CA PRO A 454 -3.69 -22.31 16.69
C PRO A 454 -3.04 -21.47 15.57
N PHE A 455 -2.66 -20.23 15.88
CA PHE A 455 -2.00 -19.35 14.92
C PHE A 455 -0.53 -19.73 14.71
N ALA A 456 0.16 -20.15 15.78
CA ALA A 456 1.52 -20.69 15.70
C ALA A 456 1.55 -21.96 14.84
N ASP A 457 0.62 -22.90 15.06
CA ASP A 457 0.52 -24.13 14.27
C ASP A 457 0.21 -23.82 12.79
N ALA A 458 -0.63 -22.82 12.51
CA ALA A 458 -0.89 -22.37 11.14
C ALA A 458 0.32 -21.69 10.49
N LEU A 459 1.10 -20.91 11.22
CA LEU A 459 2.34 -20.31 10.72
C LEU A 459 3.39 -21.38 10.40
N LEU A 460 3.52 -22.41 11.23
CA LEU A 460 4.39 -23.57 10.97
C LEU A 460 3.94 -24.33 9.72
N ALA A 461 2.65 -24.66 9.62
CA ALA A 461 2.10 -25.34 8.44
C ALA A 461 2.31 -24.51 7.16
N THR A 462 2.17 -23.18 7.26
CA THR A 462 2.44 -22.25 6.14
C THR A 462 3.91 -22.26 5.77
N PHE A 463 4.82 -22.25 6.75
CA PHE A 463 6.26 -22.32 6.54
C PHE A 463 6.69 -23.65 5.91
N ASP A 464 6.12 -24.77 6.37
CA ASP A 464 6.43 -26.11 5.85
C ASP A 464 5.92 -26.30 4.42
N ALA A 465 4.79 -25.67 4.07
CA ALA A 465 4.26 -25.65 2.71
C ALA A 465 5.10 -24.80 1.75
N LEU A 466 6.00 -23.95 2.24
CA LEU A 466 6.91 -23.22 1.37
C LEU A 466 7.84 -24.20 0.66
N PRO A 467 7.99 -24.09 -0.68
CA PRO A 467 8.89 -24.95 -1.42
C PRO A 467 10.29 -24.87 -0.81
N ALA A 468 10.89 -26.04 -0.55
CA ALA A 468 12.26 -26.08 -0.09
C ALA A 468 13.11 -25.27 -1.08
N PRO A 469 14.05 -24.42 -0.60
CA PRO A 469 14.90 -23.68 -1.50
C PRO A 469 15.60 -24.70 -2.41
N SER A 470 15.23 -24.71 -3.69
CA SER A 470 15.90 -25.50 -4.70
C SER A 470 17.40 -25.24 -4.52
N ARG A 471 18.21 -26.30 -4.40
CA ARG A 471 19.66 -26.15 -4.21
C ARG A 471 20.13 -25.04 -5.13
N PRO A 472 20.76 -23.97 -4.62
CA PRO A 472 21.17 -22.86 -5.46
C PRO A 472 22.06 -23.46 -6.55
N THR A 473 21.52 -23.58 -7.76
CA THR A 473 22.34 -23.92 -8.91
C THR A 473 23.32 -22.77 -9.03
N ALA A 474 24.59 -23.04 -9.36
CA ALA A 474 25.61 -21.99 -9.48
C ALA A 474 25.18 -20.85 -10.42
N TYR A 475 24.20 -21.11 -11.30
CA TYR A 475 23.53 -20.12 -12.15
C TYR A 475 22.43 -19.28 -11.48
N SER A 476 21.72 -19.76 -10.46
CA SER A 476 20.66 -19.02 -9.74
C SER A 476 21.18 -17.92 -8.81
N ILE A 477 22.42 -18.03 -8.32
CA ILE A 477 23.07 -16.95 -7.54
C ILE A 477 23.30 -15.72 -8.41
N ARG A 478 23.40 -15.91 -9.74
CA ARG A 478 23.68 -14.86 -10.73
C ARG A 478 22.52 -13.89 -10.93
N TYR A 479 21.32 -14.28 -10.52
CA TYR A 479 20.16 -13.40 -10.43
C TYR A 479 19.54 -13.55 -9.03
N MET A 480 19.88 -12.65 -8.11
CA MET A 480 19.10 -12.41 -6.88
C MET A 480 17.66 -11.93 -7.18
N THR A 481 17.09 -12.27 -8.34
CA THR A 481 15.67 -12.15 -8.69
C THR A 481 14.86 -13.36 -8.30
N ASP A 482 15.46 -14.42 -7.72
CA ASP A 482 14.71 -15.58 -7.23
C ASP A 482 13.61 -15.11 -6.26
N THR A 483 12.38 -15.18 -6.75
CA THR A 483 11.14 -14.70 -6.12
C THR A 483 10.76 -15.53 -4.90
N THR A 484 11.50 -16.60 -4.63
CA THR A 484 11.24 -17.57 -3.56
C THR A 484 11.94 -17.26 -2.24
N SER A 485 12.86 -16.29 -2.18
CA SER A 485 13.56 -16.00 -0.93
C SER A 485 12.62 -15.38 0.11
N LEU A 486 12.49 -16.05 1.26
CA LEU A 486 11.72 -15.60 2.42
C LEU A 486 12.10 -14.17 2.85
N ARG A 487 13.36 -13.77 2.60
CA ARG A 487 13.90 -12.43 2.81
C ARG A 487 13.11 -11.30 2.14
N ARG A 488 12.55 -11.55 0.95
CA ARG A 488 11.84 -10.52 0.19
C ARG A 488 10.46 -10.22 0.76
N VAL A 489 9.87 -11.19 1.45
CA VAL A 489 8.50 -11.07 1.95
C VAL A 489 8.49 -10.83 3.45
N MET A 490 9.36 -11.50 4.21
CA MET A 490 9.48 -11.28 5.65
C MET A 490 10.49 -10.19 5.96
N SER A 491 9.99 -9.09 6.52
CA SER A 491 10.83 -8.08 7.15
C SER A 491 11.59 -8.68 8.33
N PRO A 492 12.71 -8.06 8.77
CA PRO A 492 13.39 -8.48 9.98
C PRO A 492 12.50 -8.45 11.23
N GLN A 493 11.53 -7.52 11.27
CA GLN A 493 10.54 -7.45 12.34
C GLN A 493 9.61 -8.65 12.31
N SER A 494 9.11 -9.04 11.14
CA SER A 494 8.27 -10.25 10.95
C SER A 494 9.02 -11.51 11.38
N PHE A 495 10.31 -11.61 11.05
CA PHE A 495 11.17 -12.73 11.44
C PHE A 495 11.29 -12.85 12.96
N ALA A 496 11.63 -11.76 13.65
CA ALA A 496 11.73 -11.75 15.11
C ALA A 496 10.37 -12.04 15.76
N SER A 497 9.30 -11.46 15.21
CA SER A 497 7.93 -11.66 15.70
C SER A 497 7.47 -13.10 15.57
N LEU A 498 7.82 -13.79 14.47
CA LEU A 498 7.55 -15.22 14.31
C LEU A 498 8.21 -16.05 15.42
N LEU A 499 9.49 -15.78 15.72
CA LEU A 499 10.20 -16.52 16.76
C LEU A 499 9.63 -16.27 18.15
N VAL A 500 9.22 -15.04 18.47
CA VAL A 500 8.54 -14.72 19.74
C VAL A 500 7.20 -15.45 19.86
N VAL A 501 6.40 -15.51 18.79
CA VAL A 501 5.12 -16.25 18.80
C VAL A 501 5.33 -17.75 19.02
N LEU A 502 6.30 -18.33 18.31
CA LEU A 502 6.62 -19.75 18.43
C LEU A 502 7.21 -20.09 19.81
N ASP A 503 8.04 -19.21 20.38
CA ASP A 503 8.57 -19.40 21.73
C ASP A 503 7.46 -19.32 22.79
N THR A 504 6.58 -18.32 22.70
CA THR A 504 5.44 -18.15 23.62
C THR A 504 4.49 -19.36 23.60
N THR A 505 4.48 -20.12 22.51
CA THR A 505 3.66 -21.33 22.33
C THR A 505 4.43 -22.64 22.51
N CYS A 506 5.70 -22.58 22.95
CA CYS A 506 6.60 -23.73 23.09
C CYS A 506 6.76 -24.54 21.78
N ARG A 507 6.79 -23.84 20.65
CA ARG A 507 6.95 -24.37 19.28
C ARG A 507 8.29 -23.99 18.64
N CYS A 508 9.07 -23.10 19.25
CA CYS A 508 10.39 -22.72 18.75
C CYS A 508 11.45 -23.75 19.18
N THR A 509 11.94 -24.57 18.26
CA THR A 509 13.05 -25.51 18.51
C THR A 509 14.35 -25.03 17.86
N ALA A 510 15.49 -25.60 18.29
CA ALA A 510 16.80 -25.28 17.71
C ALA A 510 16.89 -25.68 16.22
N GLU A 511 16.25 -26.80 15.85
CA GLU A 511 16.17 -27.28 14.46
C GLU A 511 15.35 -26.32 13.61
N PHE A 512 14.19 -25.87 14.11
CA PHE A 512 13.35 -24.92 13.41
C PHE A 512 14.05 -23.57 13.22
N LEU A 513 14.69 -23.03 14.27
CA LEU A 513 15.46 -21.79 14.18
C LEU A 513 16.55 -21.90 13.11
N SER A 514 17.28 -23.01 13.08
CA SER A 514 18.32 -23.25 12.08
C SER A 514 17.77 -23.35 10.66
N LEU A 515 16.62 -24.01 10.48
CA LEU A 515 15.94 -24.12 9.20
C LEU A 515 15.40 -22.77 8.72
N LEU A 516 14.74 -22.02 9.60
CA LEU A 516 14.21 -20.69 9.33
C LEU A 516 15.33 -19.73 8.94
N TRP A 517 16.44 -19.73 9.69
CA TRP A 517 17.62 -18.93 9.39
C TRP A 517 18.20 -19.25 8.01
N ARG A 518 18.32 -20.54 7.69
CA ARG A 518 18.81 -21.00 6.38
C ARG A 518 17.92 -20.55 5.22
N ARG A 519 16.59 -20.52 5.41
CA ARG A 519 15.64 -20.09 4.37
C ARG A 519 15.52 -18.56 4.24
N TRP A 520 15.64 -17.83 5.34
CA TRP A 520 15.58 -16.37 5.34
C TRP A 520 16.88 -15.73 4.84
N GLY A 521 18.02 -16.35 5.14
CA GLY A 521 19.34 -15.89 4.73
C GLY A 521 19.94 -14.84 5.66
N LEU A 522 21.21 -14.50 5.38
CA LEU A 522 22.02 -13.60 6.21
C LEU A 522 21.68 -12.13 5.95
N SER A 523 20.48 -11.69 6.37
CA SER A 523 20.10 -10.28 6.33
C SER A 523 20.66 -9.54 7.55
N THR A 524 20.77 -8.22 7.47
CA THR A 524 21.44 -7.39 8.47
C THR A 524 20.45 -6.72 9.43
N GLY A 525 19.18 -6.61 9.03
CA GLY A 525 18.16 -5.91 9.81
C GLY A 525 17.61 -6.68 11.02
N PHE A 526 17.90 -7.98 11.20
CA PHE A 526 17.29 -8.78 12.28
C PHE A 526 17.72 -8.32 13.67
N VAL A 527 18.93 -7.80 13.80
CA VAL A 527 19.48 -7.33 15.07
C VAL A 527 18.57 -6.27 15.68
N TYR A 528 18.24 -5.24 14.90
CA TYR A 528 17.39 -4.14 15.35
C TYR A 528 15.98 -4.59 15.75
N ALA A 529 15.45 -5.60 15.09
CA ALA A 529 14.14 -6.16 15.42
C ALA A 529 14.20 -6.93 16.75
N PHE A 530 15.18 -7.81 16.93
CA PHE A 530 15.34 -8.60 18.16
C PHE A 530 15.62 -7.76 19.39
N VAL A 531 16.47 -6.73 19.26
CA VAL A 531 16.81 -5.83 20.37
C VAL A 531 15.59 -5.10 20.92
N LYS A 532 14.58 -4.83 20.09
CA LYS A 532 13.38 -4.06 20.45
C LYS A 532 12.23 -4.91 20.97
N MET A 533 12.29 -6.24 20.84
CA MET A 533 11.20 -7.13 21.22
C MET A 533 11.45 -7.75 22.60
N PRO A 534 10.40 -7.96 23.42
CA PRO A 534 10.51 -8.76 24.62
C PRO A 534 10.75 -10.22 24.21
N VAL A 535 11.93 -10.75 24.55
CA VAL A 535 12.35 -12.12 24.24
C VAL A 535 12.45 -12.90 25.55
N SER A 536 11.92 -14.12 25.61
CA SER A 536 12.06 -14.97 26.80
C SER A 536 13.51 -15.44 26.98
N SER A 537 13.88 -15.82 28.21
CA SER A 537 15.19 -16.41 28.48
C SER A 537 15.45 -17.69 27.68
N SER A 538 14.39 -18.46 27.37
CA SER A 538 14.47 -19.68 26.57
C SER A 538 14.81 -19.38 25.12
N LEU A 539 14.11 -18.44 24.48
CA LEU A 539 14.41 -18.01 23.11
C LEU A 539 15.79 -17.33 23.03
N GLN A 540 16.15 -16.53 24.04
CA GLN A 540 17.47 -15.93 24.16
C GLN A 540 18.57 -17.00 24.18
N ALA A 541 18.40 -18.07 24.97
CA ALA A 541 19.34 -19.19 25.02
C ALA A 541 19.42 -19.95 23.68
N LEU A 542 18.28 -20.22 23.03
CA LEU A 542 18.22 -20.88 21.72
C LEU A 542 18.93 -20.06 20.63
N VAL A 543 18.63 -18.77 20.55
CA VAL A 543 19.26 -17.86 19.57
C VAL A 543 20.75 -17.74 19.83
N THR A 544 21.15 -17.66 21.11
CA THR A 544 22.55 -17.61 21.51
C THR A 544 23.31 -18.87 21.08
N ALA A 545 22.77 -20.05 21.41
CA ALA A 545 23.35 -21.33 21.01
C ALA A 545 23.47 -21.43 19.48
N HIS A 546 22.41 -21.07 18.75
CA HIS A 546 22.40 -21.07 17.29
C HIS A 546 23.53 -20.20 16.70
N PHE A 547 23.75 -18.98 17.21
CA PHE A 547 24.82 -18.12 16.68
C PHE A 547 26.21 -18.64 17.01
N VAL A 548 26.44 -19.19 18.21
CA VAL A 548 27.71 -19.83 18.57
C VAL A 548 28.00 -21.01 17.64
N ASP A 549 27.00 -21.84 17.35
CA ASP A 549 27.13 -22.97 16.42
C ASP A 549 27.30 -22.54 14.96
N LEU A 550 26.72 -21.40 14.57
CA LEU A 550 26.84 -20.83 13.23
C LEU A 550 28.19 -20.11 13.02
N ALA A 551 28.92 -19.80 14.10
CA ALA A 551 30.15 -19.02 14.04
C ALA A 551 31.19 -19.60 13.05
N PRO A 552 31.47 -20.92 13.00
CA PRO A 552 32.36 -21.50 12.01
C PRO A 552 31.86 -21.33 10.56
N SER A 553 30.54 -21.45 10.35
CA SER A 553 29.94 -21.25 9.03
C SER A 553 30.05 -19.80 8.59
N LEU A 554 29.83 -18.82 9.47
CA LEU A 554 29.98 -17.39 9.14
C LEU A 554 31.43 -17.04 8.77
N ALA A 555 32.43 -17.71 9.35
CA ALA A 555 33.83 -17.53 8.98
C ALA A 555 34.14 -18.02 7.55
N ARG A 556 33.46 -19.09 7.10
CA ARG A 556 33.65 -19.75 5.79
C ARG A 556 32.74 -19.21 4.68
N PHE A 557 31.55 -18.72 5.01
CA PHE A 557 30.54 -18.27 4.04
C PHE A 557 31.02 -17.09 3.18
N GLN A 558 32.09 -16.41 3.61
CA GLN A 558 32.65 -15.24 2.95
C GLN A 558 33.50 -15.57 1.72
N ASP A 559 33.93 -16.83 1.54
CA ASP A 559 34.70 -17.28 0.37
C ASP A 559 33.83 -17.38 -0.90
N GLN A 560 32.56 -17.78 -0.77
CA GLN A 560 31.66 -18.03 -1.90
C GLN A 560 31.27 -16.75 -2.68
N PHE A 561 31.41 -15.56 -2.08
CA PHE A 561 31.17 -14.28 -2.75
C PHE A 561 32.38 -13.76 -3.55
N CYS A 562 33.58 -14.33 -3.37
CA CYS A 562 34.77 -13.96 -4.14
C CYS A 562 34.70 -14.44 -5.59
N ASP A 563 34.25 -15.67 -5.80
CA ASP A 563 34.24 -16.32 -7.12
C ASP A 563 33.22 -15.69 -8.08
N LEU A 564 32.16 -15.09 -7.54
CA LEU A 564 31.09 -14.46 -8.33
C LEU A 564 31.43 -13.04 -8.81
N ALA A 565 32.29 -12.33 -8.08
CA ALA A 565 32.66 -10.95 -8.39
C ALA A 565 33.67 -10.83 -9.54
N GLN A 566 34.43 -11.89 -9.82
CA GLN A 566 35.47 -11.89 -10.87
C GLN A 566 34.89 -12.05 -12.30
N GLY A 567 33.60 -12.34 -12.45
CA GLY A 567 32.98 -12.68 -13.74
C GLY A 567 31.98 -11.67 -14.33
N GLN A 568 31.94 -10.41 -13.86
CA GLN A 568 30.99 -9.41 -14.37
C GLN A 568 31.65 -8.11 -14.87
N SER A 569 31.17 -7.65 -16.03
CA SER A 569 31.40 -6.30 -16.56
C SER A 569 30.94 -5.24 -15.56
N ALA A 570 31.74 -4.18 -15.43
CA ALA A 570 31.69 -3.14 -14.39
C ALA A 570 30.39 -2.30 -14.31
N GLU A 571 29.38 -2.54 -15.14
CA GLU A 571 28.23 -1.63 -15.30
C GLU A 571 26.98 -1.98 -14.48
N LYS A 572 26.80 -3.21 -13.96
CA LYS A 572 25.67 -3.52 -13.07
C LYS A 572 26.11 -3.59 -11.62
N ARG A 573 26.12 -2.43 -10.98
CA ARG A 573 26.35 -2.23 -9.53
C ARG A 573 25.29 -2.96 -8.70
N ILE A 574 25.56 -4.23 -8.40
CA ILE A 574 24.94 -4.91 -7.25
C ILE A 574 25.59 -4.30 -6.00
N VAL A 575 24.77 -3.82 -5.06
CA VAL A 575 25.23 -3.43 -3.72
C VAL A 575 25.90 -4.66 -3.09
N VAL A 576 27.22 -4.73 -3.17
CA VAL A 576 28.00 -5.77 -2.52
C VAL A 576 27.82 -5.55 -1.02
N LEU A 577 26.87 -6.27 -0.42
CA LEU A 577 26.71 -6.33 1.02
C LEU A 577 28.09 -6.65 1.61
N SER A 578 28.54 -5.84 2.57
CA SER A 578 29.85 -6.00 3.20
C SER A 578 30.00 -7.45 3.68
N ARG A 579 31.07 -8.15 3.24
CA ARG A 579 31.28 -9.60 3.48
C ARG A 579 31.19 -9.98 4.97
N ILE A 580 31.51 -9.03 5.84
CA ILE A 580 31.57 -9.14 7.30
C ILE A 580 30.26 -8.83 8.03
N GLU A 581 29.25 -8.32 7.33
CA GLU A 581 28.03 -7.81 7.95
C GLU A 581 27.24 -8.87 8.73
N PRO A 582 27.11 -10.13 8.26
CA PRO A 582 26.45 -11.18 9.04
C PRO A 582 27.15 -11.44 10.39
N THR A 583 28.49 -11.44 10.41
CA THR A 583 29.29 -11.63 11.64
C THR A 583 29.11 -10.45 12.59
N LYS A 584 29.16 -9.21 12.09
CA LYS A 584 28.90 -8.02 12.91
C LYS A 584 27.52 -8.09 13.56
N ASN A 585 26.52 -8.47 12.79
CA ASN A 585 25.15 -8.56 13.29
C ASN A 585 24.97 -9.65 14.35
N ALA A 586 25.59 -10.82 14.16
CA ALA A 586 25.63 -11.86 15.19
C ALA A 586 26.27 -11.32 16.48
N LEU A 587 27.38 -10.59 16.38
CA LEU A 587 28.07 -10.00 17.54
C LEU A 587 27.23 -8.94 18.27
N VAL A 588 26.52 -8.06 17.55
CA VAL A 588 25.63 -7.08 18.20
C VAL A 588 24.47 -7.79 18.90
N LEU A 589 23.88 -8.80 18.25
CA LEU A 589 22.78 -9.53 18.84
C LEU A 589 23.26 -10.28 20.10
N LEU A 590 24.42 -10.95 20.05
CA LEU A 590 25.01 -11.57 21.23
C LEU A 590 25.37 -10.55 22.31
N ALA A 591 25.90 -9.38 21.97
CA ALA A 591 26.17 -8.33 22.95
C ALA A 591 24.92 -7.75 23.61
N THR A 592 23.77 -7.83 22.93
CA THR A 592 22.50 -7.40 23.50
C THR A 592 21.87 -8.50 24.34
N LEU A 593 21.82 -9.72 23.78
CA LEU A 593 21.10 -10.84 24.36
C LEU A 593 21.97 -11.63 25.35
N ALA A 594 23.15 -12.11 24.95
CA ALA A 594 23.99 -12.95 25.80
C ALA A 594 25.46 -12.52 25.74
N PRO A 595 25.84 -11.45 26.46
CA PRO A 595 27.20 -10.91 26.43
C PRO A 595 28.28 -11.96 26.73
N ASP A 596 27.98 -12.90 27.62
CA ASP A 596 28.91 -13.95 28.04
C ASP A 596 29.19 -14.97 26.91
N ALA A 597 28.28 -15.10 25.95
CA ALA A 597 28.43 -16.01 24.81
C ALA A 597 29.34 -15.45 23.71
N ILE A 598 29.70 -14.16 23.74
CA ILE A 598 30.57 -13.55 22.73
C ILE A 598 31.95 -14.21 22.73
N LEU A 599 32.48 -14.59 23.89
CA LEU A 599 33.77 -15.28 23.96
C LEU A 599 33.68 -16.64 23.26
N ALA A 600 32.61 -17.41 23.47
CA ALA A 600 32.40 -18.69 22.81
C ALA A 600 32.25 -18.52 21.29
N PHE A 601 31.42 -17.56 20.85
CA PHE A 601 31.24 -17.24 19.44
C PHE A 601 32.55 -16.83 18.76
N THR A 602 33.27 -15.85 19.33
CA THR A 602 34.53 -15.35 18.75
C THR A 602 35.62 -16.43 18.72
N THR A 603 35.64 -17.33 19.70
CA THR A 603 36.52 -18.51 19.71
C THR A 603 36.25 -19.42 18.51
N ALA A 604 35.00 -19.85 18.34
CA ALA A 604 34.60 -20.76 17.28
C ALA A 604 34.76 -20.10 15.89
N TRP A 605 34.41 -18.83 15.77
CA TRP A 605 34.60 -18.03 14.55
C TRP A 605 36.08 -17.92 14.17
N LEU A 606 36.96 -17.54 15.11
CA LEU A 606 38.41 -17.43 14.88
C LEU A 606 39.05 -18.76 14.50
N ALA A 607 38.63 -19.86 15.14
CA ALA A 607 39.16 -21.19 14.88
C ALA A 607 38.83 -21.67 13.46
N ALA A 608 37.69 -21.24 12.90
CA ALA A 608 37.28 -21.55 11.55
C ALA A 608 37.78 -20.56 10.48
N LEU A 609 38.30 -19.39 10.91
CA LEU A 609 38.79 -18.36 10.02
C LEU A 609 40.19 -18.72 9.48
N PRO A 610 40.39 -18.72 8.14
CA PRO A 610 41.71 -18.98 7.57
C PRO A 610 42.79 -18.07 8.17
N THR A 611 43.99 -18.62 8.35
CA THR A 611 45.17 -17.88 8.85
C THR A 611 45.88 -17.09 7.76
N THR A 612 45.27 -16.95 6.58
CA THR A 612 45.83 -16.17 5.46
C THR A 612 45.83 -14.68 5.76
N VAL A 613 46.74 -13.96 5.10
CA VAL A 613 46.84 -12.50 5.20
C VAL A 613 45.52 -11.85 4.77
N ASP A 614 44.93 -12.32 3.67
CA ASP A 614 43.64 -11.83 3.16
C ASP A 614 42.49 -12.02 4.14
N ALA A 615 42.35 -13.20 4.75
CA ALA A 615 41.32 -13.44 5.75
C ALA A 615 41.53 -12.53 6.97
N THR A 616 42.79 -12.26 7.33
CA THR A 616 43.13 -11.36 8.44
C THR A 616 42.76 -9.91 8.11
N LEU A 617 43.15 -9.41 6.94
CA LEU A 617 42.93 -8.03 6.52
C LEU A 617 41.46 -7.72 6.19
N TYR A 618 40.79 -8.60 5.46
CA TYR A 618 39.45 -8.33 4.92
C TYR A 618 38.31 -8.88 5.78
N ARG A 619 38.60 -9.74 6.76
CA ARG A 619 37.58 -10.36 7.64
C ARG A 619 37.83 -10.07 9.10
N LEU A 620 39.00 -10.47 9.62
CA LEU A 620 39.32 -10.32 11.04
C LEU A 620 39.45 -8.86 11.47
N TYR A 621 40.26 -8.07 10.75
CA TYR A 621 40.50 -6.67 11.09
C TYR A 621 39.22 -5.82 11.11
N PRO A 622 38.31 -5.90 10.11
CA PRO A 622 37.06 -5.15 10.13
C PRO A 622 36.10 -5.57 11.25
N VAL A 623 36.08 -6.86 11.62
CA VAL A 623 35.26 -7.35 12.74
C VAL A 623 35.86 -6.92 14.08
N ALA A 624 37.19 -6.99 14.24
CA ALA A 624 37.88 -6.56 15.46
C ALA A 624 37.72 -5.05 15.69
N THR A 625 37.94 -4.24 14.66
CA THR A 625 37.71 -2.78 14.72
C THR A 625 36.26 -2.46 15.01
N TYR A 626 35.31 -3.10 14.32
CA TYR A 626 33.89 -2.95 14.61
C TYR A 626 33.54 -3.24 16.07
N MET A 627 34.07 -4.33 16.64
CA MET A 627 33.84 -4.65 18.04
C MET A 627 34.41 -3.61 19.00
N VAL A 628 35.59 -3.06 18.71
CA VAL A 628 36.19 -1.98 19.52
C VAL A 628 35.35 -0.71 19.41
N ASP A 629 34.97 -0.33 18.19
CA ASP A 629 34.30 0.93 17.89
C ASP A 629 32.83 0.95 18.36
N GLN A 630 32.09 -0.16 18.20
CA GLN A 630 30.63 -0.20 18.41
C GLN A 630 30.20 -0.90 19.71
N LEU A 631 30.90 -1.96 20.12
CA LEU A 631 30.55 -2.72 21.33
C LEU A 631 31.42 -2.32 22.52
N GLY A 632 32.53 -1.61 22.30
CA GLY A 632 33.47 -1.24 23.34
C GLY A 632 34.29 -2.43 23.86
N ARG A 633 35.07 -2.18 24.92
CA ARG A 633 36.09 -3.15 25.41
C ARG A 633 35.55 -4.33 26.23
N ARG A 634 34.28 -4.29 26.64
CA ARG A 634 33.74 -5.23 27.64
C ARG A 634 33.36 -6.61 27.10
N HIS A 635 33.43 -6.80 25.79
CA HIS A 635 32.74 -7.91 25.12
C HIS A 635 33.70 -8.84 24.37
N GLY A 636 34.94 -9.01 24.83
CA GLY A 636 35.91 -9.92 24.19
C GLY A 636 36.64 -9.35 22.97
N SER A 637 36.52 -8.04 22.72
CA SER A 637 37.25 -7.35 21.64
C SER A 637 38.77 -7.47 21.81
N ALA A 638 39.29 -7.48 23.04
CA ALA A 638 40.71 -7.66 23.32
C ALA A 638 41.30 -8.93 22.69
N ARG A 639 40.56 -10.04 22.68
CA ARG A 639 41.01 -11.29 22.07
C ARG A 639 41.09 -11.20 20.55
N LEU A 640 40.03 -10.71 19.90
CA LEU A 640 40.04 -10.52 18.45
C LEU A 640 41.12 -9.52 18.02
N THR A 641 41.29 -8.43 18.77
CA THR A 641 42.34 -7.43 18.53
C THR A 641 43.73 -8.03 18.70
N SER A 642 43.98 -8.80 19.77
CA SER A 642 45.27 -9.45 20.01
C SER A 642 45.60 -10.48 18.93
N GLU A 643 44.64 -11.33 18.58
CA GLU A 643 44.79 -12.33 17.51
C GLU A 643 45.02 -11.67 16.16
N CYS A 644 44.25 -10.62 15.84
CA CYS A 644 44.42 -9.85 14.61
C CYS A 644 45.81 -9.22 14.54
N LEU A 645 46.23 -8.54 15.61
CA LEU A 645 47.54 -7.91 15.70
C LEU A 645 48.67 -8.95 15.58
N GLY A 646 48.52 -10.13 16.20
CA GLY A 646 49.45 -11.24 16.07
C GLY A 646 49.56 -11.75 14.63
N ARG A 647 48.44 -12.03 13.97
CA ARG A 647 48.41 -12.47 12.56
C ARG A 647 48.98 -11.41 11.60
N LEU A 648 48.64 -10.13 11.78
CA LEU A 648 49.17 -9.04 10.96
C LEU A 648 50.69 -8.88 11.15
N ARG A 649 51.21 -9.03 12.38
CA ARG A 649 52.65 -9.00 12.67
C ARG A 649 53.38 -10.20 12.09
N ALA A 650 52.79 -11.39 12.15
CA ALA A 650 53.37 -12.60 11.55
C ALA A 650 53.36 -12.55 10.02
N ALA A 651 52.30 -11.99 9.43
CA ALA A 651 52.17 -11.75 7.99
C ALA A 651 53.15 -10.69 7.47
N ARG A 652 53.60 -9.79 8.34
CA ARG A 652 54.69 -8.85 8.09
C ARG A 652 56.02 -9.62 8.05
N ALA A 653 56.21 -10.43 7.02
CA ALA A 653 57.53 -10.93 6.70
C ALA A 653 58.46 -9.72 6.49
N PRO A 654 59.73 -9.78 6.91
CA PRO A 654 60.74 -8.83 6.50
C PRO A 654 61.04 -9.07 5.02
N ILE A 655 60.10 -8.73 4.14
CA ILE A 655 60.42 -8.58 2.74
C ILE A 655 61.29 -7.33 2.73
N ALA A 656 62.60 -7.53 2.55
CA ALA A 656 63.52 -6.48 2.15
C ALA A 656 63.16 -6.04 0.73
N LEU A 657 61.96 -5.46 0.58
CA LEU A 657 61.71 -4.57 -0.53
C LEU A 657 62.71 -3.44 -0.30
N GLY A 658 63.63 -3.27 -1.25
CA GLY A 658 64.45 -2.07 -1.30
C GLY A 658 63.51 -0.87 -1.10
N PRO A 659 63.92 0.15 -0.32
CA PRO A 659 63.08 1.33 -0.09
C PRO A 659 62.51 1.80 -1.43
N ALA A 660 61.24 2.21 -1.43
CA ALA A 660 60.70 2.92 -2.58
C ALA A 660 61.70 4.03 -2.91
N HIS A 661 62.14 4.14 -4.15
CA HIS A 661 63.23 5.08 -4.43
C HIS A 661 62.69 6.50 -4.23
N GLU A 662 63.50 7.36 -3.60
CA GLU A 662 63.20 8.78 -3.52
C GLU A 662 63.30 9.36 -4.93
N MET A 663 62.26 10.05 -5.38
CA MET A 663 62.17 10.61 -6.73
C MET A 663 62.41 12.11 -6.65
N THR A 664 63.57 12.49 -6.10
CA THR A 664 63.91 13.89 -5.78
C THR A 664 64.10 14.76 -7.02
N ASP A 665 64.26 14.14 -8.19
CA ASP A 665 64.41 14.77 -9.50
C ASP A 665 63.08 15.24 -10.12
N MET A 666 61.94 14.84 -9.55
CA MET A 666 60.61 15.22 -10.03
C MET A 666 60.13 16.51 -9.35
N ALA A 667 60.12 17.62 -10.10
CA ALA A 667 59.66 18.91 -9.59
C ALA A 667 58.13 19.03 -9.61
N ILE A 668 57.49 18.83 -8.44
CA ILE A 668 56.12 19.29 -8.16
C ILE A 668 56.23 20.43 -7.14
N ASP A 669 55.59 21.57 -7.43
CA ASP A 669 55.51 22.70 -6.51
C ASP A 669 54.57 22.37 -5.32
N PRO A 670 55.08 22.19 -4.09
CA PRO A 670 54.25 21.86 -2.94
C PRO A 670 53.33 23.03 -2.52
N GLU A 671 53.60 24.26 -2.94
CA GLU A 671 52.78 25.43 -2.61
C GLU A 671 51.54 25.58 -3.52
N HIS A 672 51.42 24.80 -4.59
CA HIS A 672 50.35 24.95 -5.57
C HIS A 672 48.95 24.56 -5.03
N CYS A 673 48.82 23.39 -4.39
CA CYS A 673 47.59 22.93 -3.73
C CYS A 673 47.86 21.76 -2.76
N VAL A 674 46.87 21.37 -1.94
CA VAL A 674 47.00 20.25 -0.98
C VAL A 674 47.41 18.95 -1.67
N GLU A 675 46.84 18.63 -2.83
CA GLU A 675 47.22 17.44 -3.60
C GLU A 675 48.67 17.49 -4.09
N CYS A 676 49.13 18.65 -4.58
CA CYS A 676 50.52 18.84 -5.00
C CYS A 676 51.49 18.72 -3.81
N CYS A 677 51.12 19.25 -2.64
CA CYS A 677 51.87 19.08 -1.40
C CYS A 677 51.96 17.61 -0.99
N ASP A 678 50.83 16.88 -1.00
CA ASP A 678 50.78 15.45 -0.65
C ASP A 678 51.60 14.59 -1.62
N VAL A 679 51.52 14.88 -2.93
CA VAL A 679 52.31 14.17 -3.95
C VAL A 679 53.79 14.53 -3.85
N ALA A 680 54.16 15.80 -3.64
CA ALA A 680 55.56 16.20 -3.46
C ALA A 680 56.18 15.52 -2.23
N ALA A 681 55.47 15.50 -1.10
CA ALA A 681 55.90 14.78 0.10
C ALA A 681 56.00 13.27 -0.16
N PHE A 682 55.04 12.70 -0.91
CA PHE A 682 55.07 11.29 -1.30
C PHE A 682 56.26 10.94 -2.21
N LEU A 683 56.64 11.80 -3.16
CA LEU A 683 57.80 11.57 -4.04
C LEU A 683 59.11 11.55 -3.27
N GLN A 684 59.23 12.39 -2.24
CA GLN A 684 60.36 12.43 -1.32
C GLN A 684 60.36 11.30 -0.29
N ASP A 685 59.21 10.68 -0.01
CA ASP A 685 59.11 9.59 0.95
C ASP A 685 59.55 8.25 0.34
N GLY A 686 60.80 7.87 0.58
CA GLY A 686 61.37 6.58 0.16
C GLY A 686 60.77 5.35 0.88
N ALA A 687 59.89 5.54 1.86
CA ALA A 687 59.16 4.45 2.51
C ALA A 687 57.75 4.24 1.93
N ARG A 688 57.26 5.15 1.09
CA ARG A 688 55.93 5.07 0.48
C ARG A 688 56.00 4.85 -1.01
N SER A 689 55.32 3.80 -1.45
CA SER A 689 55.13 3.45 -2.86
C SER A 689 53.73 3.76 -3.37
N TYR A 690 52.77 4.06 -2.48
CA TYR A 690 51.41 4.48 -2.84
C TYR A 690 50.92 5.66 -1.99
N LEU A 691 50.27 6.61 -2.66
CA LEU A 691 49.56 7.74 -2.07
C LEU A 691 48.07 7.65 -2.42
N PRO A 692 47.18 7.35 -1.45
CA PRO A 692 45.76 7.48 -1.68
C PRO A 692 45.41 8.96 -1.84
N LEU A 693 44.62 9.29 -2.85
CA LEU A 693 44.11 10.63 -3.09
C LEU A 693 42.64 10.68 -2.63
N ARG A 694 42.22 11.84 -2.13
CA ARG A 694 40.86 12.03 -1.63
C ARG A 694 39.87 12.01 -2.81
N THR A 695 39.04 10.97 -2.86
CA THR A 695 38.10 10.66 -3.97
C THR A 695 36.87 11.57 -4.05
N ASP A 696 36.75 12.54 -3.14
CA ASP A 696 35.70 13.54 -3.09
C ASP A 696 35.84 14.63 -4.18
N ALA A 697 37.03 14.79 -4.77
CA ALA A 697 37.25 15.65 -5.94
C ALA A 697 37.34 14.80 -7.21
N TRP A 698 36.44 15.03 -8.17
CA TRP A 698 36.32 14.22 -9.40
C TRP A 698 37.47 14.42 -10.39
N ASP A 699 38.47 15.24 -10.07
CA ASP A 699 39.56 15.62 -10.97
C ASP A 699 40.87 15.86 -10.22
N LEU A 700 41.90 15.06 -10.52
CA LEU A 700 43.27 15.29 -10.07
C LEU A 700 43.79 16.65 -10.52
N CYS A 701 44.53 17.35 -9.66
CA CYS A 701 45.22 18.59 -10.02
C CYS A 701 46.02 18.45 -11.35
N LYS A 702 45.93 19.46 -12.23
CA LYS A 702 46.60 19.46 -13.55
C LYS A 702 48.12 19.28 -13.43
N ALA A 703 48.75 19.84 -12.41
CA ALA A 703 50.18 19.70 -12.17
C ALA A 703 50.55 18.26 -11.81
N VAL A 704 49.75 17.61 -10.95
CA VAL A 704 49.92 16.18 -10.60
C VAL A 704 49.72 15.30 -11.84
N ARG A 705 48.65 15.51 -12.62
CA ARG A 705 48.43 14.78 -13.89
C ARG A 705 49.59 14.95 -14.87
N LYS A 706 50.12 16.17 -15.02
CA LYS A 706 51.26 16.44 -15.90
C LYS A 706 52.52 15.71 -15.41
N CYS A 707 52.76 15.65 -14.10
CA CYS A 707 53.85 14.88 -13.52
C CYS A 707 53.68 13.37 -13.77
N LEU A 708 52.49 12.81 -13.51
CA LEU A 708 52.18 11.40 -13.78
C LEU A 708 52.38 11.03 -15.26
N ALA A 709 51.97 11.91 -16.17
CA ALA A 709 52.15 11.70 -17.60
C ALA A 709 53.62 11.85 -18.05
N ALA A 710 54.38 12.76 -17.45
CA ALA A 710 55.79 12.98 -17.78
C ALA A 710 56.71 11.85 -17.27
N HIS A 711 56.28 11.13 -16.23
CA HIS A 711 57.05 10.07 -15.57
C HIS A 711 56.29 8.75 -15.53
N SER A 712 55.54 8.42 -16.60
CA SER A 712 54.69 7.22 -16.66
C SER A 712 55.45 5.89 -16.59
N ASP A 713 56.77 5.93 -16.80
CA ASP A 713 57.70 4.81 -16.68
C ASP A 713 58.00 4.45 -15.23
N VAL A 714 57.81 5.39 -14.30
CA VAL A 714 58.15 5.24 -12.88
C VAL A 714 57.01 5.66 -11.92
N LEU A 715 55.94 6.29 -12.42
CA LEU A 715 54.71 6.63 -11.71
C LEU A 715 53.47 6.14 -12.48
N LEU A 716 52.46 5.66 -11.76
CA LEU A 716 51.19 5.22 -12.34
C LEU A 716 49.99 5.81 -11.58
N GLU A 717 48.99 6.28 -12.32
CA GLU A 717 47.66 6.58 -11.76
C GLU A 717 46.95 5.25 -11.49
N ALA A 718 46.89 4.86 -10.21
CA ALA A 718 46.25 3.62 -9.80
C ALA A 718 44.74 3.85 -9.69
N LYS A 719 43.99 3.37 -10.68
CA LYS A 719 42.52 3.27 -10.63
C LYS A 719 42.13 1.92 -10.06
N CYS A 720 41.82 1.87 -8.77
CA CYS A 720 41.33 0.64 -8.17
C CYS A 720 39.82 0.52 -8.42
N SER A 721 39.34 -0.65 -8.83
CA SER A 721 37.91 -0.90 -9.08
C SER A 721 37.02 -0.77 -7.83
N ASN A 722 37.62 -0.70 -6.62
CA ASN A 722 36.97 -0.33 -5.37
C ASN A 722 37.26 1.15 -5.06
N ARG A 723 36.18 1.95 -4.92
CA ARG A 723 36.14 3.43 -4.79
C ARG A 723 37.01 4.09 -3.72
N ASP A 724 37.74 3.33 -2.90
CA ASP A 724 38.49 3.86 -1.76
C ASP A 724 40.00 3.94 -2.02
N LEU A 725 40.46 3.64 -3.24
CA LEU A 725 41.89 3.54 -3.56
C LEU A 725 42.25 4.13 -4.94
N ASP A 726 41.68 5.27 -5.32
CA ASP A 726 42.29 6.08 -6.39
C ASP A 726 43.53 6.79 -5.82
N GLY A 727 44.66 6.71 -6.51
CA GLY A 727 45.92 7.24 -5.97
C GLY A 727 47.09 7.24 -6.95
N VAL A 728 48.24 7.74 -6.47
CA VAL A 728 49.52 7.69 -7.20
C VAL A 728 50.34 6.51 -6.70
N LEU A 729 50.94 5.75 -7.63
CA LEU A 729 51.83 4.63 -7.34
C LEU A 729 53.24 4.88 -7.90
N LYS A 730 54.29 4.60 -7.12
CA LYS A 730 55.68 4.48 -7.61
C LYS A 730 55.91 3.08 -8.17
N LEU A 731 56.40 2.98 -9.41
CA LEU A 731 56.75 1.72 -10.05
C LEU A 731 58.15 1.25 -9.59
N PRO A 732 58.39 -0.06 -9.50
CA PRO A 732 59.71 -0.57 -9.15
C PRO A 732 60.72 -0.30 -10.28
N PRO A 733 62.04 -0.28 -9.98
CA PRO A 733 63.08 -0.35 -11.01
C PRO A 733 62.89 -1.62 -11.88
N PRO A 734 63.44 -1.68 -13.11
CA PRO A 734 63.18 -2.73 -14.10
C PRO A 734 63.80 -4.11 -13.76
N ALA A 735 63.62 -4.59 -12.52
CA ALA A 735 64.08 -5.86 -12.00
C ALA A 735 62.91 -6.87 -11.93
N GLY A 736 62.42 -7.34 -13.08
CA GLY A 736 61.70 -8.62 -13.25
C GLY A 736 60.37 -8.87 -12.51
N ILE A 737 59.94 -8.03 -11.58
CA ILE A 737 58.66 -8.17 -10.84
C ILE A 737 57.57 -7.43 -11.62
N SER A 738 56.43 -8.08 -11.86
CA SER A 738 55.33 -7.43 -12.55
C SER A 738 54.80 -6.24 -11.74
N VAL A 739 54.45 -5.14 -12.40
CA VAL A 739 53.88 -3.94 -11.75
C VAL A 739 52.70 -4.30 -10.86
N ALA A 740 51.82 -5.21 -11.31
CA ALA A 740 50.67 -5.66 -10.53
C ALA A 740 51.06 -6.37 -9.22
N GLU A 741 52.13 -7.16 -9.23
CA GLU A 741 52.62 -7.90 -8.07
C GLU A 741 53.37 -6.99 -7.09
N TYR A 742 54.19 -6.06 -7.59
CA TYR A 742 54.81 -5.02 -6.77
C TYR A 742 53.78 -4.12 -6.10
N THR A 743 52.79 -3.64 -6.87
CA THR A 743 51.67 -2.81 -6.38
C THR A 743 50.88 -3.53 -5.30
N ARG A 744 50.52 -4.79 -5.53
CA ARG A 744 49.76 -5.58 -4.58
C ARG A 744 50.56 -5.76 -3.28
N THR A 745 51.81 -6.16 -3.38
CA THR A 745 52.68 -6.40 -2.21
C THR A 745 52.87 -5.13 -1.38
N GLN A 746 53.15 -4.01 -2.03
CA GLN A 746 53.36 -2.73 -1.37
C GLN A 746 52.07 -2.15 -0.74
N ASN A 747 50.95 -2.22 -1.46
CA ASN A 747 49.65 -1.79 -0.93
C ASN A 747 49.20 -2.64 0.25
N ASP A 748 49.41 -3.95 0.16
CA ASP A 748 49.13 -4.87 1.25
C ASP A 748 50.02 -4.56 2.46
N GLN A 749 51.32 -4.27 2.27
CA GLN A 749 52.21 -3.87 3.35
C GLN A 749 51.84 -2.53 4.00
N ALA A 750 51.51 -1.51 3.22
CA ALA A 750 51.07 -0.21 3.74
C ALA A 750 49.72 -0.34 4.46
N HIS A 751 48.80 -1.16 3.94
CA HIS A 751 47.54 -1.48 4.59
C HIS A 751 47.77 -2.24 5.91
N LEU A 752 48.62 -3.28 5.91
CA LEU A 752 49.05 -4.02 7.10
C LEU A 752 49.63 -3.08 8.16
N ALA A 753 50.54 -2.18 7.78
CA ALA A 753 51.16 -1.23 8.70
C ALA A 753 50.13 -0.29 9.35
N ARG A 754 49.18 0.24 8.57
CA ARG A 754 48.07 1.05 9.09
C ARG A 754 47.16 0.26 10.03
N CYS A 755 46.81 -0.98 9.67
CA CYS A 755 46.01 -1.85 10.51
C CYS A 755 46.70 -2.17 11.84
N ILE A 756 48.01 -2.49 11.81
CA ILE A 756 48.84 -2.71 13.00
C ILE A 756 48.90 -1.46 13.87
N ALA A 757 49.14 -0.29 13.28
CA ALA A 757 49.19 0.97 14.01
C ALA A 757 47.85 1.27 14.69
N ARG A 758 46.73 1.16 13.96
CA ARG A 758 45.39 1.39 14.53
C ARG A 758 45.07 0.42 15.67
N LEU A 759 45.34 -0.87 15.49
CA LEU A 759 45.10 -1.87 16.55
C LEU A 759 46.08 -1.72 17.73
N GLY A 760 47.32 -1.27 17.49
CA GLY A 760 48.32 -1.04 18.53
C GLY A 760 48.04 0.18 19.41
N VAL A 761 47.32 1.18 18.88
CA VAL A 761 46.87 2.36 19.63
C VAL A 761 45.64 2.05 20.49
N ILE A 762 45.01 0.88 20.36
CA ILE A 762 43.94 0.46 21.27
C ILE A 762 44.60 -0.15 22.51
N PRO A 763 44.71 0.58 23.66
CA PRO A 763 45.45 0.08 24.81
C PRO A 763 44.86 -1.24 25.28
N VAL A 764 45.74 -2.24 25.38
CA VAL A 764 45.44 -3.61 25.83
C VAL A 764 45.15 -3.66 27.34
N ASP A 765 45.31 -2.54 28.06
CA ASP A 765 45.09 -2.48 29.50
C ASP A 765 43.62 -2.72 29.88
N ALA A 766 43.38 -3.92 30.41
CA ALA A 766 42.13 -4.39 30.98
C ALA A 766 41.80 -3.79 32.37
N THR A 767 42.62 -2.87 32.87
CA THR A 767 42.59 -2.39 34.27
C THR A 767 42.02 -0.98 34.44
N SER A 768 41.66 -0.27 33.36
CA SER A 768 41.11 1.09 33.49
C SER A 768 39.64 1.06 33.96
N PRO A 769 39.28 1.78 35.05
CA PRO A 769 37.94 1.74 35.63
C PRO A 769 36.87 2.26 34.66
N ALA A 770 35.72 1.59 34.69
CA ALA A 770 34.55 1.84 33.85
C ALA A 770 34.10 3.32 33.81
N ALA A 771 34.22 3.97 32.65
CA ALA A 771 33.47 5.20 32.39
C ALA A 771 31.95 4.93 32.44
N LYS A 772 31.20 5.81 33.11
CA LYS A 772 29.73 5.74 33.23
C LYS A 772 29.09 5.83 31.84
N ARG A 773 28.12 4.95 31.55
CA ARG A 773 27.36 4.92 30.27
C ARG A 773 26.74 6.29 29.97
N PRO A 774 26.78 6.79 28.73
CA PRO A 774 25.80 7.75 28.27
C PRO A 774 24.43 7.05 28.18
N ARG A 775 23.41 7.63 28.81
CA ARG A 775 22.02 7.20 28.62
C ARG A 775 21.60 7.68 27.23
N HIS A 776 21.38 6.76 26.29
CA HIS A 776 20.61 7.06 25.09
C HIS A 776 19.13 7.08 25.50
N ALA A 777 18.51 8.25 25.32
CA ALA A 777 17.06 8.45 25.36
C ALA A 777 16.48 8.26 23.95
#